data_AF-A0A2K8STT1-F1
#
_entry.id   AF-A0A2K8STT1-F1
#
_cell.length_a   1.000
_cell.length_b   1.000
_cell.length_c   1.000
_cell.angle_alpha   90.00
_cell.angle_beta   90.00
_cell.angle_gamma   90.00
#
_symmetry.space_group_name_H-M   'P 1'
#
loop_
_entity.id
_entity.type
_entity.pdbx_description
1 polymer ?
#
loop_
_entity_poly.entity_id
_entity_poly.type
_entity_poly.pdbx_seq_one_letter_code
_entity_poly.pdbx_strand_id
1 'polypeptide(L)'
;MSSSPHTPPRKSRDRQRLKLSNWLIDITPRFFDRTLQEVGVKQFKWFILLLLVFSVPLIITPIEVWQQGLVAVFLVLLGQQLIHAEFQESSSEISHYYHLFMLWLSMVTTLRYLYYRTSYTLNFDGWLNSIACVFLYAAELYAILTLVLAYFQTLKIQERQPVNLTNIPQQEWFKVDIYIPTYNEDVEIVRKTAVAALACDYAPDKKKVYVLDDGRPEKYKENDPRREQFSKRREQLRQMCQELGCIHMTRDNNDHAKAGNINTAFYKTDGDLVLILDCDHIPSRQILLHTMGFFFDPKVSFVQTPHWFYNPDPFERNLVTKGRIPAGNELFYKVLQKGNDFWNAAFFCGSAALIRKSHALEVGGIAVETVTEDCHTALRLHSLGYKSVYYDKIMVAGLAPETFSSYVGQQVRWARGMAQILRLENPIFNPKLNLTFAQRICYFSATSHFLYGYPRLIYAIAPTLFLLFGVNSVQGLGLETLAYALPHILLSLFTNYIIYKNVRFSFWNEIFEFAMAFQAGWVTMLALFNPKLGSFNVTDKGTSITKRTFDWESMRGLLVVTALVVSSLLAVPYWLLLHPEDWQAVLVNTMWSIFNLVLLIAALLVGFEQPQVRTAHRLQRRLPILITSNGQTIMGKTVNISETGALISLETWPNLLEEAEVEVMGDYTASASLIAQIVRVSPINDTETLLAVDFVKLNNAQRDALTLVLYSDVREWYSQKGQYVDRPFASLGFLATSLTRALRDVKQTSRKKVRKQVNSHSRLYWDGNFFFAVATELGTTGLRLEIEDTKAVSSHKMIGQQDLHTMRTVKPLVGLLLNEDEDNLSSNRFVAEIYAVEEQTNGKITLELVFPEKFKERQDTKIKQLLEVL
;
A
#
# COMPACT_ATOMS: atom_id res chain seq x y z
N MET A 1 1.68 0.15 -45.51
CA MET A 1 2.97 0.44 -46.17
C MET A 1 3.47 1.81 -45.69
N SER A 2 4.38 1.84 -44.74
CA SER A 2 5.46 2.83 -44.63
C SER A 2 6.40 2.37 -43.51
N SER A 3 7.65 2.17 -43.90
CA SER A 3 8.75 1.57 -43.14
C SER A 3 9.50 2.64 -42.34
N SER A 4 9.69 2.39 -41.04
CA SER A 4 10.65 3.12 -40.20
C SER A 4 11.93 2.26 -40.03
N PRO A 5 13.15 2.83 -40.14
CA PRO A 5 14.37 2.06 -40.22
C PRO A 5 14.84 1.60 -38.84
N HIS A 6 14.91 0.27 -38.67
CA HIS A 6 15.60 -0.36 -37.54
C HIS A 6 17.10 -0.06 -37.60
N THR A 7 17.59 0.73 -36.66
CA THR A 7 19.01 0.79 -36.29
C THR A 7 19.40 -0.50 -35.56
N PRO A 8 20.50 -1.18 -35.94
CA PRO A 8 20.93 -2.39 -35.26
C PRO A 8 21.59 -2.02 -33.91
N PRO A 9 21.42 -2.84 -32.85
CA PRO A 9 22.10 -2.57 -31.60
C PRO A 9 23.60 -2.79 -31.76
N ARG A 10 24.39 -1.81 -31.29
CA ARG A 10 25.86 -1.87 -31.19
C ARG A 10 26.28 -3.11 -30.40
N LYS A 11 26.64 -4.19 -31.10
CA LYS A 11 27.40 -5.31 -30.55
C LYS A 11 28.89 -5.04 -30.73
N SER A 12 29.56 -4.46 -29.73
CA SER A 12 31.00 -4.70 -29.48
C SER A 12 31.51 -3.92 -28.26
N ARG A 13 31.36 -4.50 -27.05
CA ARG A 13 32.34 -4.40 -25.95
C ARG A 13 32.05 -5.28 -24.73
N ASP A 14 30.89 -5.97 -24.66
CA ASP A 14 30.54 -6.81 -23.50
C ASP A 14 31.00 -8.27 -23.53
N ARG A 15 31.59 -8.76 -24.63
CA ARG A 15 31.81 -10.21 -24.85
C ARG A 15 32.80 -10.90 -23.90
N GLN A 16 33.56 -10.19 -23.06
CA GLN A 16 34.52 -10.81 -22.13
C GLN A 16 34.05 -10.90 -20.67
N ARG A 17 33.11 -10.06 -20.21
CA ARG A 17 32.54 -10.16 -18.84
C ARG A 17 31.47 -11.25 -18.70
N LEU A 18 30.97 -11.78 -19.82
CA LEU A 18 29.87 -12.76 -19.88
C LEU A 18 30.29 -14.24 -19.68
N LYS A 19 31.58 -14.58 -19.62
CA LYS A 19 31.99 -16.00 -19.59
C LYS A 19 31.72 -16.69 -18.25
N LEU A 20 31.93 -16.00 -17.12
CA LEU A 20 31.78 -16.60 -15.79
C LEU A 20 30.33 -16.59 -15.31
N SER A 21 29.59 -15.52 -15.63
CA SER A 21 28.15 -15.42 -15.36
C SER A 21 27.38 -16.51 -16.10
N ASN A 22 27.63 -16.67 -17.41
CA ASN A 22 26.92 -17.68 -18.22
C ASN A 22 27.28 -19.10 -17.77
N TRP A 23 28.53 -19.33 -17.35
CA TRP A 23 28.96 -20.61 -16.80
C TRP A 23 28.25 -20.95 -15.48
N LEU A 24 28.11 -19.98 -14.56
CA LEU A 24 27.33 -20.17 -13.32
C LEU A 24 25.83 -20.37 -13.60
N ILE A 25 25.27 -19.59 -14.54
CA ILE A 25 23.86 -19.68 -14.94
C ILE A 25 23.53 -21.05 -15.53
N ASP A 26 24.41 -21.61 -16.37
CA ASP A 26 24.18 -22.90 -17.01
C ASP A 26 24.43 -24.10 -16.07
N ILE A 27 25.36 -23.98 -15.13
CA ILE A 27 25.76 -25.10 -14.26
C ILE A 27 24.88 -25.21 -13.04
N THR A 28 24.45 -24.11 -12.44
CA THR A 28 23.71 -24.17 -11.17
C THR A 28 22.42 -24.97 -11.31
N PRO A 29 21.54 -24.71 -12.32
CA PRO A 29 20.34 -25.50 -12.54
C PRO A 29 20.69 -26.94 -12.92
N ARG A 30 21.63 -27.18 -13.84
CA ARG A 30 22.00 -28.54 -14.25
C ARG A 30 22.61 -29.36 -13.11
N PHE A 31 23.35 -28.73 -12.20
CA PHE A 31 23.88 -29.37 -11.01
C PHE A 31 22.71 -29.80 -10.11
N PHE A 32 21.81 -28.87 -9.78
CA PHE A 32 20.66 -29.16 -8.94
C PHE A 32 19.66 -30.10 -9.60
N ASP A 33 19.30 -29.96 -10.87
CA ASP A 33 18.48 -30.91 -11.61
C ASP A 33 19.13 -32.29 -11.59
N ARG A 34 20.39 -32.42 -11.99
CA ARG A 34 21.07 -33.72 -11.99
C ARG A 34 21.21 -34.32 -10.59
N THR A 35 21.32 -33.51 -9.55
CA THR A 35 21.44 -34.00 -8.16
C THR A 35 20.12 -34.13 -7.41
N LEU A 36 19.04 -33.43 -7.79
CA LEU A 36 17.75 -33.40 -7.09
C LEU A 36 16.67 -34.19 -7.84
N GLN A 37 16.76 -34.33 -9.17
CA GLN A 37 15.74 -34.98 -10.00
C GLN A 37 15.65 -36.50 -9.74
N GLU A 38 16.76 -37.14 -9.33
CA GLU A 38 16.80 -38.56 -8.92
C GLU A 38 16.63 -38.78 -7.42
N VAL A 39 16.44 -37.71 -6.65
CA VAL A 39 16.55 -37.72 -5.21
C VAL A 39 15.16 -37.70 -4.56
N GLY A 40 14.70 -38.88 -4.16
CA GLY A 40 13.55 -39.02 -3.26
C GLY A 40 13.83 -38.40 -1.89
N VAL A 41 12.78 -38.20 -1.08
CA VAL A 41 12.83 -37.54 0.25
C VAL A 41 13.96 -38.08 1.15
N LYS A 42 14.34 -39.35 0.99
CA LYS A 42 15.44 -39.98 1.73
C LYS A 42 16.82 -39.55 1.24
N GLN A 43 17.06 -39.45 -0.07
CA GLN A 43 18.33 -38.96 -0.62
C GLN A 43 18.47 -37.43 -0.42
N PHE A 44 17.36 -36.68 -0.36
CA PHE A 44 17.37 -35.24 -0.16
C PHE A 44 17.92 -34.89 1.23
N LYS A 45 17.55 -35.70 2.23
CA LYS A 45 18.11 -35.63 3.58
C LYS A 45 19.62 -35.87 3.60
N TRP A 46 20.13 -36.80 2.80
CA TRP A 46 21.57 -37.07 2.70
C TRP A 46 22.33 -35.94 2.01
N PHE A 47 21.75 -35.33 0.97
CA PHE A 47 22.34 -34.17 0.30
C PHE A 47 22.42 -32.95 1.23
N ILE A 48 21.34 -32.66 1.97
CA ILE A 48 21.35 -31.61 3.01
C ILE A 48 22.40 -31.94 4.09
N LEU A 49 22.47 -33.19 4.55
CA LEU A 49 23.47 -33.61 5.53
C LEU A 49 24.89 -33.42 5.01
N LEU A 50 25.15 -33.75 3.75
CA LEU A 50 26.44 -33.59 3.10
C LEU A 50 26.83 -32.11 2.98
N LEU A 51 25.90 -31.26 2.51
CA LEU A 51 26.10 -29.80 2.51
C LEU A 51 26.38 -29.26 3.92
N LEU A 52 25.69 -29.77 4.94
CA LEU A 52 25.89 -29.38 6.33
C LEU A 52 27.28 -29.80 6.83
N VAL A 53 27.72 -31.03 6.55
CA VAL A 53 29.06 -31.52 6.91
C VAL A 53 30.16 -30.69 6.23
N PHE A 54 30.03 -30.39 4.93
CA PHE A 54 31.00 -29.54 4.22
C PHE A 54 30.98 -28.07 4.67
N SER A 55 29.86 -27.62 5.25
CA SER A 55 29.75 -26.26 5.81
C SER A 55 30.48 -26.09 7.13
N VAL A 56 30.65 -27.17 7.92
CA VAL A 56 31.28 -27.10 9.24
C VAL A 56 32.68 -26.47 9.19
N PRO A 57 33.63 -26.92 8.35
CA PRO A 57 34.94 -26.28 8.24
C PRO A 57 34.85 -24.81 7.85
N LEU A 58 33.94 -24.43 6.95
CA LEU A 58 33.75 -23.03 6.54
C LEU A 58 33.26 -22.14 7.69
N ILE A 59 32.55 -22.72 8.66
CA ILE A 59 32.01 -22.01 9.82
C ILE A 59 33.06 -21.87 10.93
N ILE A 60 33.72 -22.97 11.31
CA ILE A 60 34.53 -23.01 12.53
C ILE A 60 36.01 -22.70 12.33
N THR A 61 36.53 -22.78 11.09
CA THR A 61 37.98 -22.61 10.86
C THR A 61 38.40 -21.19 11.23
N PRO A 62 39.32 -21.04 12.22
CA PRO A 62 39.89 -19.75 12.55
C PRO A 62 40.85 -19.34 11.44
N ILE A 63 40.72 -18.10 10.98
CA ILE A 63 41.59 -17.52 9.94
C ILE A 63 41.97 -16.11 10.37
N GLU A 64 43.10 -15.62 9.84
CA GLU A 64 43.55 -14.26 10.14
C GLU A 64 42.57 -13.22 9.58
N VAL A 65 42.51 -12.04 10.19
CA VAL A 65 41.50 -11.01 9.86
C VAL A 65 41.55 -10.61 8.38
N TRP A 66 42.73 -10.49 7.79
CA TRP A 66 42.86 -10.17 6.36
C TRP A 66 42.41 -11.33 5.46
N GLN A 67 42.61 -12.59 5.86
CA GLN A 67 42.11 -13.77 5.15
C GLN A 67 40.59 -13.81 5.20
N GLN A 68 40.01 -13.55 6.37
CA GLN A 68 38.57 -13.36 6.52
C GLN A 68 38.06 -12.23 5.63
N GLY A 69 38.78 -11.11 5.55
CA GLY A 69 38.46 -10.00 4.64
C GLY A 69 38.43 -10.42 3.17
N LEU A 70 39.39 -11.24 2.71
CA LEU A 70 39.38 -11.76 1.34
C LEU A 70 38.22 -12.72 1.08
N VAL A 71 37.95 -13.64 2.01
CA VAL A 71 36.80 -14.55 1.94
C VAL A 71 35.50 -13.76 1.91
N ALA A 72 35.36 -12.76 2.79
CA ALA A 72 34.22 -11.84 2.84
C ALA A 72 33.96 -11.18 1.49
N VAL A 73 34.99 -10.55 0.90
CA VAL A 73 34.88 -9.89 -0.41
C VAL A 73 34.50 -10.90 -1.51
N PHE A 74 35.14 -12.06 -1.54
CA PHE A 74 34.84 -13.10 -2.52
C PHE A 74 33.38 -13.57 -2.45
N LEU A 75 32.88 -13.89 -1.25
CA LEU A 75 31.51 -14.39 -1.07
C LEU A 75 30.46 -13.31 -1.41
N VAL A 76 30.73 -12.05 -1.04
CA VAL A 76 29.86 -10.92 -1.40
C VAL A 76 29.83 -10.71 -2.92
N LEU A 77 30.99 -10.76 -3.60
CA LEU A 77 31.05 -10.67 -5.06
C LEU A 77 30.32 -11.82 -5.74
N LEU A 78 30.46 -13.05 -5.23
CA LEU A 78 29.73 -14.21 -5.72
C LEU A 78 28.21 -14.01 -5.60
N GLY A 79 27.73 -13.58 -4.43
CA GLY A 79 26.32 -13.26 -4.21
C GLY A 79 25.83 -12.15 -5.16
N GLN A 80 26.64 -11.11 -5.37
CA GLN A 80 26.30 -10.04 -6.32
C GLN A 80 26.20 -10.53 -7.76
N GLN A 81 27.09 -11.45 -8.19
CA GLN A 81 27.01 -12.05 -9.53
C GLN A 81 25.75 -12.90 -9.69
N LEU A 82 25.33 -13.64 -8.66
CA LEU A 82 24.08 -14.41 -8.67
C LEU A 82 22.85 -13.51 -8.76
N ILE A 83 22.84 -12.39 -8.04
CA ILE A 83 21.76 -11.40 -8.17
C ILE A 83 21.72 -10.80 -9.58
N HIS A 84 22.89 -10.55 -10.19
CA HIS A 84 22.94 -10.10 -11.57
C HIS A 84 22.40 -11.14 -12.56
N ALA A 85 22.69 -12.42 -12.34
CA ALA A 85 22.13 -13.53 -13.10
C ALA A 85 20.59 -13.63 -12.93
N GLU A 86 20.09 -13.51 -11.70
CA GLU A 86 18.66 -13.49 -11.38
C GLU A 86 17.90 -12.38 -12.11
N PHE A 87 18.51 -11.22 -12.36
CA PHE A 87 17.87 -10.15 -13.15
C PHE A 87 17.70 -10.49 -14.63
N GLN A 88 18.53 -11.37 -15.17
CA GLN A 88 18.49 -11.78 -16.58
C GLN A 88 17.62 -13.02 -16.79
N GLU A 89 17.26 -13.70 -15.71
CA GLU A 89 16.53 -14.96 -15.75
C GLU A 89 15.03 -14.73 -15.87
N SER A 90 14.38 -15.55 -16.70
CA SER A 90 12.92 -15.54 -16.90
C SER A 90 12.24 -16.81 -16.39
N SER A 91 13.00 -17.88 -16.18
CA SER A 91 12.50 -19.15 -15.64
C SER A 91 12.36 -19.08 -14.12
N SER A 92 11.15 -19.38 -13.63
CA SER A 92 10.87 -19.50 -12.19
C SER A 92 11.63 -20.65 -11.52
N GLU A 93 11.90 -21.73 -12.26
CA GLU A 93 12.64 -22.89 -11.75
C GLU A 93 14.11 -22.54 -11.48
N ILE A 94 14.75 -21.82 -12.42
CA ILE A 94 16.15 -21.39 -12.26
C ILE A 94 16.28 -20.36 -11.13
N SER A 95 15.35 -19.40 -11.05
CA SER A 95 15.28 -18.42 -9.96
C SER A 95 15.15 -19.11 -8.58
N HIS A 96 14.37 -20.19 -8.50
CA HIS A 96 14.26 -21.00 -7.30
C HIS A 96 15.60 -21.65 -6.89
N TYR A 97 16.37 -22.18 -7.85
CA TYR A 97 17.69 -22.72 -7.56
C TYR A 97 18.69 -21.66 -7.09
N TYR A 98 18.68 -20.45 -7.68
CA TYR A 98 19.47 -19.33 -7.17
C TYR A 98 19.08 -18.96 -5.73
N HIS A 99 17.78 -18.96 -5.44
CA HIS A 99 17.30 -18.71 -4.08
C HIS A 99 17.85 -19.76 -3.10
N LEU A 100 17.71 -21.06 -3.39
CA LEU A 100 18.21 -22.13 -2.52
C LEU A 100 19.72 -22.06 -2.29
N PHE A 101 20.50 -21.78 -3.34
CA PHE A 101 21.95 -21.63 -3.21
C PHE A 101 22.32 -20.40 -2.36
N MET A 102 21.63 -19.28 -2.56
CA MET A 102 21.82 -18.07 -1.76
C MET A 102 21.43 -18.27 -0.29
N LEU A 103 20.36 -19.01 -0.01
CA LEU A 103 19.98 -19.42 1.35
C LEU A 103 21.13 -20.18 2.03
N TRP A 104 21.70 -21.18 1.35
CA TRP A 104 22.84 -21.94 1.88
C TRP A 104 24.05 -21.03 2.15
N LEU A 105 24.44 -20.20 1.17
CA LEU A 105 25.58 -19.29 1.30
C LEU A 105 25.39 -18.27 2.44
N SER A 106 24.19 -17.73 2.56
CA SER A 106 23.81 -16.82 3.65
C SER A 106 23.84 -17.55 4.99
N MET A 107 23.33 -18.78 5.09
CA MET A 107 23.37 -19.57 6.32
C MET A 107 24.81 -19.87 6.77
N VAL A 108 25.70 -20.24 5.86
CA VAL A 108 27.11 -20.51 6.19
C VAL A 108 27.78 -19.27 6.77
N THR A 109 27.60 -18.10 6.14
CA THR A 109 28.20 -16.85 6.64
C THR A 109 27.55 -16.37 7.94
N THR A 110 26.24 -16.57 8.11
CA THR A 110 25.51 -16.31 9.36
C THR A 110 26.07 -17.13 10.51
N LEU A 111 26.22 -18.43 10.31
CA LEU A 111 26.72 -19.34 11.34
C LEU A 111 28.19 -19.09 11.64
N ARG A 112 29.01 -18.72 10.64
CA ARG A 112 30.39 -18.29 10.84
C ARG A 112 30.47 -17.03 11.71
N TYR A 113 29.64 -16.03 11.41
CA TYR A 113 29.54 -14.82 12.23
C TYR A 113 29.07 -15.14 13.65
N LEU A 114 28.05 -15.99 13.81
CA LEU A 114 27.56 -16.39 15.12
C LEU A 114 28.62 -17.16 15.93
N TYR A 115 29.36 -18.06 15.28
CA TYR A 115 30.48 -18.76 15.90
C TYR A 115 31.56 -17.79 16.37
N TYR A 116 31.95 -16.84 15.51
CA TYR A 116 32.89 -15.77 15.87
C TYR A 116 32.38 -14.93 17.05
N ARG A 117 31.12 -14.48 16.96
CA ARG A 117 30.45 -13.66 17.98
C ARG A 117 30.48 -14.35 19.34
N THR A 118 30.12 -15.63 19.37
CA THR A 118 30.00 -16.44 20.60
C THR A 118 31.37 -16.80 21.19
N SER A 119 32.36 -17.08 20.34
CA SER A 119 33.64 -17.64 20.80
C SER A 119 34.68 -16.58 21.17
N TYR A 120 34.62 -15.39 20.57
CA TYR A 120 35.72 -14.42 20.64
C TYR A 120 35.34 -13.02 21.11
N THR A 121 34.06 -12.64 21.08
CA THR A 121 33.68 -11.22 21.23
C THR A 121 32.67 -10.94 22.36
N LEU A 122 32.29 -11.95 23.15
CA LEU A 122 31.44 -11.72 24.32
C LEU A 122 32.24 -10.97 25.39
N ASN A 123 31.77 -9.78 25.77
CA ASN A 123 32.44 -8.95 26.76
C ASN A 123 31.76 -9.04 28.13
N PHE A 124 32.44 -9.65 29.09
CA PHE A 124 31.99 -9.75 30.49
C PHE A 124 32.84 -8.94 31.46
N ASP A 125 33.65 -8.01 30.95
CA ASP A 125 34.51 -7.14 31.75
C ASP A 125 33.69 -6.03 32.42
N GLY A 126 33.17 -6.34 33.61
CA GLY A 126 32.33 -5.44 34.40
C GLY A 126 30.83 -5.61 34.14
N TRP A 127 30.02 -5.19 35.11
CA TRP A 127 28.57 -5.47 35.10
C TRP A 127 27.81 -4.73 33.99
N LEU A 128 28.16 -3.47 33.69
CA LEU A 128 27.52 -2.69 32.61
C LEU A 128 27.81 -3.28 31.23
N ASN A 129 29.08 -3.62 30.95
CA ASN A 129 29.49 -4.26 29.70
C ASN A 129 28.83 -5.62 29.54
N SER A 130 28.80 -6.43 30.60
CA SER A 130 28.12 -7.73 30.63
C SER A 130 26.64 -7.62 30.25
N ILE A 131 25.91 -6.67 30.85
CA ILE A 131 24.50 -6.44 30.57
C ILE A 131 24.31 -6.03 29.11
N ALA A 132 25.07 -5.03 28.64
CA ALA A 132 24.97 -4.55 27.27
C ALA A 132 25.33 -5.63 26.24
N CYS A 133 26.36 -6.44 26.51
CA CYS A 133 26.75 -7.59 25.71
C CYS A 133 25.65 -8.65 25.63
N VAL A 134 25.04 -9.03 26.76
CA VAL A 134 23.95 -10.01 26.79
C VAL A 134 22.74 -9.52 26.01
N PHE A 135 22.35 -8.26 26.16
CA PHE A 135 21.23 -7.69 25.40
C PHE A 135 21.51 -7.64 23.90
N LEU A 136 22.70 -7.17 23.50
CA LEU A 136 23.09 -7.13 22.09
C LEU A 136 23.13 -8.54 21.49
N TYR A 137 23.75 -9.50 22.19
CA TYR A 137 23.83 -10.88 21.74
C TYR A 137 22.46 -11.55 21.64
N ALA A 138 21.55 -11.30 22.60
CA ALA A 138 20.18 -11.79 22.54
C ALA A 138 19.39 -11.19 21.36
N ALA A 139 19.60 -9.90 21.06
CA ALA A 139 19.03 -9.25 19.89
C ALA A 139 19.53 -9.87 18.58
N GLU A 140 20.84 -10.14 18.47
CA GLU A 140 21.47 -10.82 17.34
C GLU A 140 20.94 -12.26 17.18
N LEU A 141 20.82 -13.03 18.26
CA LEU A 141 20.23 -14.37 18.24
C LEU A 141 18.78 -14.35 17.74
N TYR A 142 17.99 -13.37 18.17
CA TYR A 142 16.62 -13.20 17.67
C TYR A 142 16.59 -12.87 16.17
N ALA A 143 17.45 -11.97 15.71
CA ALA A 143 17.54 -11.64 14.27
C ALA A 143 17.95 -12.87 13.44
N ILE A 144 18.91 -13.66 13.92
CA ILE A 144 19.31 -14.90 13.25
C ILE A 144 18.17 -15.93 13.28
N LEU A 145 17.47 -16.07 14.40
CA LEU A 145 16.30 -16.96 14.50
C LEU A 145 15.22 -16.57 13.48
N THR A 146 14.83 -15.30 13.43
CA THR A 146 13.82 -14.82 12.47
C THR A 146 14.28 -14.97 11.03
N LEU A 147 15.57 -14.81 10.73
CA LEU A 147 16.14 -15.09 9.41
C LEU A 147 15.97 -16.57 9.03
N VAL A 148 16.32 -17.49 9.93
CA VAL A 148 16.17 -18.94 9.71
C VAL A 148 14.71 -19.33 9.51
N LEU A 149 13.80 -18.74 10.30
CA LEU A 149 12.36 -18.98 10.18
C LEU A 149 11.82 -18.46 8.84
N ALA A 150 12.22 -17.26 8.42
CA ALA A 150 11.86 -16.72 7.10
C ALA A 150 12.38 -17.61 5.97
N TYR A 151 13.63 -18.05 6.05
CA TYR A 151 14.24 -18.97 5.09
C TYR A 151 13.48 -20.29 4.99
N PHE A 152 13.06 -20.86 6.12
CA PHE A 152 12.22 -22.06 6.14
C PHE A 152 10.88 -21.86 5.41
N GLN A 153 10.23 -20.71 5.64
CA GLN A 153 8.97 -20.36 4.98
C GLN A 153 9.14 -20.12 3.48
N THR A 154 10.29 -19.59 3.05
CA THR A 154 10.55 -19.29 1.64
C THR A 154 11.28 -20.41 0.88
N LEU A 155 11.54 -21.55 1.52
CA LEU A 155 12.14 -22.72 0.87
C LEU A 155 11.41 -23.10 -0.41
N LYS A 156 10.08 -22.96 -0.45
CA LYS A 156 9.28 -23.08 -1.67
C LYS A 156 8.04 -22.19 -1.58
N ILE A 157 7.81 -21.42 -2.64
CA ILE A 157 6.63 -20.58 -2.78
C ILE A 157 5.56 -21.36 -3.56
N GLN A 158 4.41 -21.61 -2.93
CA GLN A 158 3.30 -22.29 -3.58
C GLN A 158 2.47 -21.31 -4.40
N GLU A 159 2.28 -21.61 -5.69
CA GLU A 159 1.32 -20.92 -6.54
C GLU A 159 0.15 -21.85 -6.85
N ARG A 160 -1.07 -21.33 -6.69
CA ARG A 160 -2.29 -22.10 -6.94
C ARG A 160 -3.08 -21.48 -8.07
N GLN A 161 -3.63 -22.35 -8.90
CA GLN A 161 -4.64 -21.98 -9.89
C GLN A 161 -6.04 -22.26 -9.33
N PRO A 162 -7.05 -21.46 -9.71
CA PRO A 162 -8.42 -21.72 -9.29
C PRO A 162 -8.90 -23.04 -9.91
N VAL A 163 -9.78 -23.76 -9.19
CA VAL A 163 -10.39 -24.97 -9.72
C VAL A 163 -11.39 -24.60 -10.82
N ASN A 164 -11.30 -25.25 -11.97
CA ASN A 164 -12.21 -24.99 -13.09
C ASN A 164 -13.60 -25.59 -12.80
N LEU A 165 -14.58 -24.72 -12.56
CA LEU A 165 -15.97 -25.11 -12.26
C LEU A 165 -16.81 -25.39 -13.50
N THR A 166 -16.31 -25.14 -14.71
CA THR A 166 -17.10 -25.25 -15.97
C THR A 166 -17.72 -26.63 -16.15
N ASN A 167 -17.04 -27.67 -15.65
CA ASN A 167 -17.47 -29.07 -15.75
C ASN A 167 -18.30 -29.56 -14.54
N ILE A 168 -18.55 -28.70 -13.54
CA ILE A 168 -19.27 -29.05 -12.33
C ILE A 168 -20.64 -28.35 -12.36
N PRO A 169 -21.75 -29.11 -12.45
CA PRO A 169 -23.10 -28.54 -12.45
C PRO A 169 -23.34 -27.63 -11.24
N GLN A 170 -24.04 -26.51 -11.45
CA GLN A 170 -24.34 -25.55 -10.39
C GLN A 170 -25.11 -26.18 -9.21
N GLN A 171 -25.85 -27.26 -9.45
CA GLN A 171 -26.57 -28.04 -8.43
C GLN A 171 -25.62 -28.73 -7.45
N GLU A 172 -24.38 -29.01 -7.83
CA GLU A 172 -23.35 -29.61 -6.96
C GLU A 172 -22.53 -28.57 -6.20
N TRP A 173 -22.65 -27.28 -6.54
CA TRP A 173 -21.93 -26.22 -5.82
C TRP A 173 -22.41 -26.12 -4.36
N PHE A 174 -21.51 -25.73 -3.45
CA PHE A 174 -21.86 -25.56 -2.03
C PHE A 174 -22.86 -24.42 -1.80
N LYS A 175 -23.64 -24.47 -0.71
CA LYS A 175 -24.36 -23.27 -0.25
C LYS A 175 -23.38 -22.37 0.49
N VAL A 176 -23.43 -21.07 0.19
CA VAL A 176 -22.53 -20.06 0.76
C VAL A 176 -23.32 -18.99 1.49
N ASP A 177 -23.03 -18.82 2.78
CA ASP A 177 -23.45 -17.63 3.51
C ASP A 177 -22.32 -16.59 3.50
N ILE A 178 -22.63 -15.33 3.22
CA ILE A 178 -21.68 -14.22 3.29
C ILE A 178 -21.97 -13.43 4.56
N TYR A 179 -21.01 -13.38 5.47
CA TYR A 179 -21.11 -12.66 6.73
C TYR A 179 -20.34 -11.35 6.68
N ILE A 180 -21.03 -10.27 7.03
CA ILE A 180 -20.49 -8.91 7.13
C ILE A 180 -20.65 -8.43 8.58
N PRO A 181 -19.75 -8.81 9.51
CA PRO A 181 -19.76 -8.29 10.87
C PRO A 181 -19.47 -6.80 10.91
N THR A 182 -20.21 -6.09 11.76
CA THR A 182 -20.04 -4.65 12.00
C THR A 182 -20.34 -4.30 13.46
N TYR A 183 -19.68 -3.27 13.99
CA TYR A 183 -19.89 -2.77 15.35
C TYR A 183 -20.30 -1.30 15.36
N ASN A 184 -19.40 -0.39 14.97
CA ASN A 184 -19.60 1.06 15.01
C ASN A 184 -19.40 1.74 13.64
N GLU A 185 -19.11 0.99 12.58
CA GLU A 185 -18.82 1.55 11.27
C GLU A 185 -20.03 2.25 10.65
N ASP A 186 -19.79 3.30 9.87
CA ASP A 186 -20.87 4.03 9.18
C ASP A 186 -21.66 3.08 8.26
N VAL A 187 -22.99 3.30 8.19
CA VAL A 187 -23.90 2.52 7.35
C VAL A 187 -23.47 2.55 5.88
N GLU A 188 -22.93 3.68 5.40
CA GLU A 188 -22.42 3.81 4.03
C GLU A 188 -21.22 2.89 3.76
N ILE A 189 -20.37 2.64 4.77
CA ILE A 189 -19.25 1.67 4.64
C ILE A 189 -19.82 0.25 4.50
N VAL A 190 -20.77 -0.11 5.38
CA VAL A 190 -21.43 -1.42 5.35
C VAL A 190 -22.20 -1.62 4.03
N ARG A 191 -22.87 -0.58 3.53
CA ARG A 191 -23.65 -0.61 2.29
C ARG A 191 -22.80 -1.03 1.10
N LYS A 192 -21.60 -0.45 0.95
CA LYS A 192 -20.70 -0.76 -0.17
C LYS A 192 -20.34 -2.25 -0.22
N THR A 193 -20.01 -2.81 0.93
CA THR A 193 -19.65 -4.23 1.06
C THR A 193 -20.87 -5.13 0.83
N ALA A 194 -22.05 -4.75 1.36
CA ALA A 194 -23.29 -5.51 1.16
C ALA A 194 -23.73 -5.55 -0.32
N VAL A 195 -23.69 -4.41 -1.01
CA VAL A 195 -24.01 -4.30 -2.45
C VAL A 195 -23.09 -5.20 -3.27
N ALA A 196 -21.78 -5.16 -3.02
CA ALA A 196 -20.80 -6.00 -3.72
C ALA A 196 -20.95 -7.49 -3.39
N ALA A 197 -21.26 -7.85 -2.14
CA ALA A 197 -21.55 -9.24 -1.76
C ALA A 197 -22.79 -9.79 -2.49
N LEU A 198 -23.84 -8.98 -2.60
CA LEU A 198 -25.05 -9.31 -3.37
C LEU A 198 -24.76 -9.46 -4.86
N ALA A 199 -23.81 -8.71 -5.40
CA ALA A 199 -23.39 -8.78 -6.81
C ALA A 199 -22.39 -9.90 -7.14
N CYS A 200 -21.89 -10.66 -6.14
CA CYS A 200 -20.99 -11.79 -6.40
C CYS A 200 -21.61 -12.83 -7.34
N ASP A 201 -20.88 -13.22 -8.39
CA ASP A 201 -21.33 -14.18 -9.38
C ASP A 201 -21.38 -15.58 -8.75
N TYR A 202 -22.59 -16.14 -8.64
CA TYR A 202 -22.80 -17.49 -8.11
C TYR A 202 -24.14 -18.08 -8.57
N ALA A 203 -24.35 -19.38 -8.31
CA ALA A 203 -25.61 -20.03 -8.62
C ALA A 203 -26.78 -19.35 -7.85
N PRO A 204 -27.92 -19.10 -8.52
CA PRO A 204 -29.13 -18.62 -7.85
C PRO A 204 -29.49 -19.52 -6.66
N ASP A 205 -30.05 -18.92 -5.60
CA ASP A 205 -30.47 -19.59 -4.35
C ASP A 205 -29.37 -20.28 -3.51
N LYS A 206 -28.10 -20.25 -3.96
CA LYS A 206 -26.96 -20.82 -3.21
C LYS A 206 -26.11 -19.79 -2.48
N LYS A 207 -26.49 -18.52 -2.53
CA LYS A 207 -25.81 -17.44 -1.81
C LYS A 207 -26.82 -16.65 -0.97
N LYS A 208 -26.49 -16.40 0.29
CA LYS A 208 -27.23 -15.48 1.17
C LYS A 208 -26.27 -14.50 1.83
N VAL A 209 -26.67 -13.24 1.97
CA VAL A 209 -25.85 -12.17 2.55
C VAL A 209 -26.43 -11.74 3.89
N TYR A 210 -25.59 -11.73 4.92
CA TYR A 210 -25.95 -11.40 6.30
C TYR A 210 -25.09 -10.24 6.81
N VAL A 211 -25.73 -9.17 7.27
CA VAL A 211 -25.09 -8.09 8.02
C VAL A 211 -25.23 -8.41 9.50
N LEU A 212 -24.12 -8.73 10.15
CA LEU A 212 -24.08 -9.14 11.57
C LEU A 212 -23.79 -7.91 12.44
N ASP A 213 -24.82 -7.27 12.97
CA ASP A 213 -24.73 -6.02 13.73
C ASP A 213 -24.53 -6.26 15.23
N ASP A 214 -23.31 -5.99 15.70
CA ASP A 214 -22.93 -6.06 17.12
C ASP A 214 -23.03 -4.69 17.83
N GLY A 215 -23.43 -3.63 17.11
CA GLY A 215 -23.66 -2.29 17.67
C GLY A 215 -24.90 -2.24 18.54
N ARG A 216 -24.77 -2.61 19.82
CA ARG A 216 -25.87 -2.82 20.76
C ARG A 216 -26.20 -1.59 21.61
N PRO A 217 -27.32 -0.88 21.38
CA PRO A 217 -27.74 0.26 22.20
C PRO A 217 -27.94 -0.12 23.67
N GLU A 218 -28.46 -1.33 23.92
CA GLU A 218 -28.82 -1.82 25.25
C GLU A 218 -27.61 -2.04 26.17
N LYS A 219 -26.39 -2.03 25.60
CA LYS A 219 -25.13 -2.06 26.36
C LYS A 219 -24.89 -0.76 27.14
N TYR A 220 -25.46 0.35 26.69
CA TYR A 220 -25.24 1.69 27.24
C TYR A 220 -26.39 2.09 28.16
N LYS A 221 -26.08 2.88 29.20
CA LYS A 221 -27.08 3.44 30.13
C LYS A 221 -28.03 4.37 29.37
N GLU A 222 -29.25 4.58 29.89
CA GLU A 222 -30.27 5.40 29.22
C GLU A 222 -29.82 6.84 28.93
N ASN A 223 -28.98 7.42 29.79
CA ASN A 223 -28.45 8.77 29.65
C ASN A 223 -27.13 8.85 28.87
N ASP A 224 -26.62 7.75 28.31
CA ASP A 224 -25.40 7.75 27.51
C ASP A 224 -25.73 8.10 26.05
N PRO A 225 -25.16 9.17 25.47
CA PRO A 225 -25.47 9.60 24.10
C PRO A 225 -25.18 8.52 23.05
N ARG A 226 -24.27 7.57 23.35
CA ARG A 226 -23.98 6.44 22.45
C ARG A 226 -25.19 5.54 22.27
N ARG A 227 -26.09 5.44 23.26
CA ARG A 227 -27.30 4.62 23.16
C ARG A 227 -28.19 5.07 22.00
N GLU A 228 -28.47 6.37 21.92
CA GLU A 228 -29.26 6.96 20.84
C GLU A 228 -28.55 6.80 19.50
N GLN A 229 -27.24 7.06 19.46
CA GLN A 229 -26.41 6.90 18.26
C GLN A 229 -26.49 5.46 17.71
N PHE A 230 -26.26 4.44 18.54
CA PHE A 230 -26.35 3.04 18.12
C PHE A 230 -27.79 2.65 17.76
N SER A 231 -28.81 3.20 18.42
CA SER A 231 -30.21 2.91 18.10
C SER A 231 -30.56 3.42 16.70
N LYS A 232 -30.17 4.67 16.39
CA LYS A 232 -30.36 5.26 15.07
C LYS A 232 -29.59 4.50 14.00
N ARG A 233 -28.33 4.15 14.27
CA ARG A 233 -27.50 3.37 13.36
C ARG A 233 -28.10 2.00 13.06
N ARG A 234 -28.59 1.29 14.08
CA ARG A 234 -29.24 -0.03 13.93
C ARG A 234 -30.49 0.06 13.06
N GLU A 235 -31.30 1.10 13.24
CA GLU A 235 -32.47 1.36 12.39
C GLU A 235 -32.06 1.59 10.93
N GLN A 236 -31.06 2.42 10.69
CA GLN A 236 -30.53 2.69 9.35
C GLN A 236 -29.97 1.43 8.68
N LEU A 237 -29.26 0.57 9.43
CA LEU A 237 -28.79 -0.73 8.93
C LEU A 237 -29.96 -1.64 8.57
N ARG A 238 -31.01 -1.69 9.38
CA ARG A 238 -32.21 -2.49 9.09
C ARG A 238 -32.88 -2.04 7.81
N GLN A 239 -33.06 -0.72 7.64
CA GLN A 239 -33.65 -0.13 6.43
C GLN A 239 -32.79 -0.41 5.19
N MET A 240 -31.48 -0.21 5.29
CA MET A 240 -30.53 -0.55 4.21
C MET A 240 -30.62 -2.03 3.84
N CYS A 241 -30.68 -2.94 4.82
CA CYS A 241 -30.77 -4.37 4.55
C CYS A 241 -32.09 -4.74 3.86
N GLN A 242 -33.20 -4.13 4.26
CA GLN A 242 -34.51 -4.30 3.61
C GLN A 242 -34.51 -3.78 2.17
N GLU A 243 -33.90 -2.60 1.94
CA GLU A 243 -33.77 -1.99 0.62
C GLU A 243 -32.95 -2.87 -0.34
N LEU A 244 -31.82 -3.40 0.14
CA LEU A 244 -30.89 -4.20 -0.67
C LEU A 244 -31.30 -5.68 -0.79
N GLY A 245 -32.17 -6.17 0.10
CA GLY A 245 -32.53 -7.58 0.17
C GLY A 245 -31.49 -8.48 0.87
N CYS A 246 -30.65 -7.90 1.74
CA CYS A 246 -29.78 -8.69 2.64
C CYS A 246 -30.39 -8.86 4.04
N ILE A 247 -29.86 -9.80 4.82
CA ILE A 247 -30.44 -10.17 6.11
C ILE A 247 -29.70 -9.44 7.23
N HIS A 248 -30.42 -8.59 7.97
CA HIS A 248 -29.90 -7.97 9.19
C HIS A 248 -30.02 -8.94 10.37
N MET A 249 -28.91 -9.26 11.02
CA MET A 249 -28.86 -10.16 12.17
C MET A 249 -28.23 -9.46 13.36
N THR A 250 -28.83 -9.63 14.53
CA THR A 250 -28.33 -9.14 15.82
C THR A 250 -28.26 -10.28 16.84
N ARG A 251 -27.70 -9.98 18.01
CA ARG A 251 -27.66 -10.88 19.17
C ARG A 251 -27.86 -10.12 20.49
N ASP A 252 -28.15 -10.87 21.55
CA ASP A 252 -28.59 -10.31 22.83
C ASP A 252 -27.44 -9.92 23.78
N ASN A 253 -26.19 -10.23 23.43
CA ASN A 253 -24.98 -9.91 24.19
C ASN A 253 -23.85 -9.40 23.28
N ASN A 254 -22.73 -8.97 23.85
CA ASN A 254 -21.53 -8.54 23.12
C ASN A 254 -20.30 -9.41 23.46
N ASP A 255 -20.54 -10.65 23.89
CA ASP A 255 -19.46 -11.52 24.36
C ASP A 255 -18.51 -11.86 23.20
N HIS A 256 -17.20 -11.84 23.47
CA HIS A 256 -16.16 -12.20 22.49
C HIS A 256 -16.19 -11.43 21.16
N ALA A 257 -16.75 -10.21 21.14
CA ALA A 257 -16.70 -9.27 20.01
C ALA A 257 -17.05 -9.94 18.65
N LYS A 258 -16.20 -9.74 17.62
CA LYS A 258 -16.40 -10.27 16.26
C LYS A 258 -16.50 -11.79 16.23
N ALA A 259 -15.64 -12.51 16.97
CA ALA A 259 -15.67 -13.96 17.05
C ALA A 259 -17.04 -14.47 17.57
N GLY A 260 -17.52 -13.89 18.66
CA GLY A 260 -18.84 -14.24 19.23
C GLY A 260 -20.01 -13.92 18.31
N ASN A 261 -19.92 -12.81 17.55
CA ASN A 261 -20.91 -12.44 16.56
C ASN A 261 -20.99 -13.49 15.42
N ILE A 262 -19.84 -13.88 14.85
CA ILE A 262 -19.76 -14.92 13.81
C ILE A 262 -20.22 -16.28 14.35
N ASN A 263 -19.81 -16.65 15.56
CA ASN A 263 -20.21 -17.92 16.17
C ASN A 263 -21.72 -18.00 16.40
N THR A 264 -22.35 -16.90 16.80
CA THR A 264 -23.82 -16.83 16.94
C THR A 264 -24.50 -17.04 15.59
N ALA A 265 -23.95 -16.46 14.51
CA ALA A 265 -24.48 -16.63 13.16
C ALA A 265 -24.31 -18.08 12.64
N PHE A 266 -23.20 -18.76 12.97
CA PHE A 266 -23.02 -20.17 12.59
C PHE A 266 -24.19 -21.06 13.08
N TYR A 267 -24.77 -20.82 14.24
CA TYR A 267 -25.90 -21.64 14.71
C TYR A 267 -27.27 -21.23 14.14
N LYS A 268 -27.35 -20.12 13.38
CA LYS A 268 -28.60 -19.52 12.88
C LYS A 268 -28.74 -19.54 11.35
N THR A 269 -27.76 -20.04 10.62
CA THR A 269 -27.78 -20.10 9.15
C THR A 269 -27.51 -21.51 8.61
N ASP A 270 -27.64 -21.72 7.31
CA ASP A 270 -27.64 -23.07 6.69
C ASP A 270 -26.58 -23.27 5.59
N GLY A 271 -25.67 -22.31 5.37
CA GLY A 271 -24.60 -22.43 4.39
C GLY A 271 -23.57 -23.51 4.77
N ASP A 272 -23.12 -24.29 3.78
CA ASP A 272 -22.03 -25.27 3.95
C ASP A 272 -20.69 -24.56 4.15
N LEU A 273 -20.51 -23.47 3.39
CA LEU A 273 -19.36 -22.58 3.44
C LEU A 273 -19.80 -21.19 3.88
N VAL A 274 -18.90 -20.46 4.54
CA VAL A 274 -19.12 -19.09 4.97
C VAL A 274 -18.00 -18.20 4.45
N LEU A 275 -18.35 -17.16 3.69
CA LEU A 275 -17.44 -16.08 3.34
C LEU A 275 -17.49 -15.01 4.43
N ILE A 276 -16.37 -14.77 5.11
CA ILE A 276 -16.26 -13.74 6.14
C ILE A 276 -15.61 -12.50 5.53
N LEU A 277 -16.30 -11.36 5.61
CA LEU A 277 -15.83 -10.06 5.13
C LEU A 277 -15.96 -9.03 6.24
N ASP A 278 -14.88 -8.37 6.60
CA ASP A 278 -14.97 -7.11 7.36
C ASP A 278 -15.88 -6.12 6.61
N CYS A 279 -16.58 -5.27 7.33
CA CYS A 279 -17.57 -4.39 6.70
C CYS A 279 -16.96 -3.33 5.76
N ASP A 280 -15.64 -3.10 5.83
CA ASP A 280 -14.86 -2.25 4.94
C ASP A 280 -14.11 -3.05 3.86
N HIS A 281 -14.33 -4.36 3.74
CA HIS A 281 -13.70 -5.25 2.79
C HIS A 281 -14.66 -5.60 1.65
N ILE A 282 -14.67 -4.76 0.60
CA ILE A 282 -15.60 -4.86 -0.54
C ILE A 282 -15.15 -6.00 -1.49
N PRO A 283 -15.95 -7.07 -1.69
CA PRO A 283 -15.53 -8.20 -2.52
C PRO A 283 -15.64 -7.92 -4.03
N SER A 284 -14.70 -8.49 -4.78
CA SER A 284 -14.81 -8.67 -6.23
C SER A 284 -15.91 -9.67 -6.54
N ARG A 285 -16.65 -9.44 -7.62
CA ARG A 285 -17.74 -10.30 -8.05
C ARG A 285 -17.35 -11.77 -8.23
N GLN A 286 -16.10 -12.04 -8.57
CA GLN A 286 -15.61 -13.39 -8.86
C GLN A 286 -15.09 -14.15 -7.63
N ILE A 287 -15.14 -13.55 -6.42
CA ILE A 287 -14.50 -14.12 -5.22
C ILE A 287 -14.95 -15.54 -4.93
N LEU A 288 -16.26 -15.81 -5.05
CA LEU A 288 -16.79 -17.14 -4.85
C LEU A 288 -16.22 -18.08 -5.91
N LEU A 289 -16.36 -17.76 -7.21
CA LEU A 289 -15.97 -18.62 -8.35
C LEU A 289 -14.50 -19.05 -8.31
N HIS A 290 -13.65 -18.22 -7.75
CA HIS A 290 -12.22 -18.52 -7.62
C HIS A 290 -11.85 -19.32 -6.37
N THR A 291 -12.73 -19.42 -5.36
CA THR A 291 -12.38 -19.97 -4.05
C THR A 291 -13.15 -21.23 -3.67
N MET A 292 -14.45 -21.35 -3.99
CA MET A 292 -15.24 -22.49 -3.50
C MET A 292 -14.74 -23.84 -4.03
N GLY A 293 -14.16 -23.88 -5.24
CA GLY A 293 -13.75 -25.14 -5.85
C GLY A 293 -12.65 -25.87 -5.08
N PHE A 294 -11.86 -25.19 -4.25
CA PHE A 294 -10.89 -25.85 -3.38
C PHE A 294 -11.53 -26.74 -2.32
N PHE A 295 -12.80 -26.51 -1.97
CA PHE A 295 -13.54 -27.30 -0.98
C PHE A 295 -14.06 -28.64 -1.51
N PHE A 296 -13.82 -28.97 -2.79
CA PHE A 296 -14.00 -30.34 -3.26
C PHE A 296 -12.96 -31.30 -2.66
N ASP A 297 -11.82 -30.80 -2.15
CA ASP A 297 -11.03 -31.56 -1.18
C ASP A 297 -11.74 -31.49 0.19
N PRO A 298 -12.26 -32.60 0.72
CA PRO A 298 -12.99 -32.59 1.99
C PRO A 298 -12.10 -32.21 3.18
N LYS A 299 -10.76 -32.25 3.05
CA LYS A 299 -9.85 -31.81 4.13
C LYS A 299 -9.66 -30.29 4.17
N VAL A 300 -10.02 -29.55 3.13
CA VAL A 300 -9.88 -28.09 3.12
C VAL A 300 -10.91 -27.48 4.07
N SER A 301 -10.41 -26.81 5.12
CA SER A 301 -11.20 -26.10 6.12
C SER A 301 -11.41 -24.63 5.75
N PHE A 302 -10.44 -23.98 5.11
CA PHE A 302 -10.61 -22.59 4.67
C PHE A 302 -9.71 -22.24 3.48
N VAL A 303 -10.13 -21.22 2.74
CA VAL A 303 -9.40 -20.60 1.64
C VAL A 303 -9.22 -19.12 1.95
N GLN A 304 -7.98 -18.68 2.12
CA GLN A 304 -7.63 -17.28 2.39
C GLN A 304 -7.19 -16.57 1.10
N THR A 305 -7.62 -15.33 0.93
CA THR A 305 -7.20 -14.45 -0.17
C THR A 305 -6.47 -13.21 0.37
N PRO A 306 -5.60 -12.55 -0.42
CA PRO A 306 -4.91 -11.33 -0.01
C PRO A 306 -5.86 -10.22 0.46
N HIS A 307 -5.45 -9.46 1.47
CA HIS A 307 -6.05 -8.16 1.77
C HIS A 307 -5.32 -7.07 1.01
N TRP A 308 -6.06 -6.31 0.22
CA TRP A 308 -5.54 -5.15 -0.47
C TRP A 308 -6.31 -3.91 -0.06
N PHE A 309 -5.59 -2.83 0.18
CA PHE A 309 -6.15 -1.57 0.63
C PHE A 309 -6.06 -0.53 -0.49
N TYR A 310 -7.16 0.16 -0.75
CA TYR A 310 -7.21 1.12 -1.85
C TYR A 310 -6.81 2.54 -1.45
N ASN A 311 -6.78 2.83 -0.15
CA ASN A 311 -6.23 4.05 0.41
C ASN A 311 -4.79 3.83 0.90
N PRO A 312 -3.94 4.87 0.84
CA PRO A 312 -2.59 4.79 1.36
C PRO A 312 -2.61 4.61 2.88
N ASP A 313 -1.73 3.75 3.39
CA ASP A 313 -1.48 3.67 4.82
C ASP A 313 -0.73 4.93 5.34
N PRO A 314 -0.61 5.12 6.67
CA PRO A 314 0.07 6.29 7.22
C PRO A 314 1.54 6.41 6.79
N PHE A 315 2.25 5.31 6.50
CA PHE A 315 3.63 5.37 6.03
C PHE A 315 3.70 5.93 4.61
N GLU A 316 2.87 5.44 3.69
CA GLU A 316 2.80 5.96 2.34
C GLU A 316 2.38 7.43 2.33
N ARG A 317 1.33 7.75 3.09
CA ARG A 317 0.79 9.12 3.13
C ARG A 317 1.77 10.09 3.77
N ASN A 318 2.28 9.78 4.96
CA ASN A 318 3.04 10.75 5.76
C ASN A 318 4.46 10.96 5.23
N LEU A 319 5.05 9.93 4.61
CA LEU A 319 6.33 10.02 3.91
C LEU A 319 6.18 10.37 2.42
N VAL A 320 4.94 10.54 1.94
CA VAL A 320 4.60 10.96 0.57
C VAL A 320 5.33 10.10 -0.47
N THR A 321 5.21 8.78 -0.35
CA THR A 321 5.89 7.81 -1.24
C THR A 321 5.18 7.65 -2.59
N LYS A 322 3.88 8.00 -2.67
CA LYS A 322 3.06 8.02 -3.89
C LYS A 322 3.03 6.66 -4.61
N GLY A 323 2.81 5.58 -3.86
CA GLY A 323 2.77 4.21 -4.39
C GLY A 323 4.11 3.67 -4.89
N ARG A 324 5.23 4.38 -4.67
CA ARG A 324 6.57 3.87 -5.05
C ARG A 324 7.05 2.76 -4.13
N ILE A 325 6.62 2.79 -2.88
CA ILE A 325 7.01 1.82 -1.85
C ILE A 325 5.81 0.90 -1.61
N PRO A 326 6.00 -0.43 -1.68
CA PRO A 326 4.95 -1.39 -1.35
C PRO A 326 4.41 -1.19 0.06
N ALA A 327 3.12 -1.48 0.26
CA ALA A 327 2.52 -1.42 1.59
C ALA A 327 3.10 -2.51 2.50
N GLY A 328 3.16 -2.26 3.82
CA GLY A 328 3.82 -3.15 4.77
C GLY A 328 3.27 -4.59 4.81
N ASN A 329 1.99 -4.77 4.47
CA ASN A 329 1.33 -6.08 4.44
C ASN A 329 1.63 -6.90 3.16
N GLU A 330 2.22 -6.30 2.12
CA GLU A 330 2.44 -6.99 0.84
C GLU A 330 3.41 -8.18 0.97
N LEU A 331 4.50 -8.03 1.73
CA LEU A 331 5.41 -9.15 2.00
C LEU A 331 4.68 -10.37 2.57
N PHE A 332 3.78 -10.12 3.52
CA PHE A 332 3.04 -11.17 4.19
C PHE A 332 2.12 -11.91 3.21
N TYR A 333 1.31 -11.18 2.44
CA TYR A 333 0.35 -11.78 1.52
C TYR A 333 1.03 -12.36 0.27
N LYS A 334 1.94 -11.63 -0.37
CA LYS A 334 2.54 -12.04 -1.64
C LYS A 334 3.65 -13.06 -1.52
N VAL A 335 4.22 -13.26 -0.32
CA VAL A 335 5.34 -14.19 -0.14
C VAL A 335 5.10 -15.14 1.02
N LEU A 336 4.93 -14.63 2.24
CA LEU A 336 4.92 -15.49 3.43
C LEU A 336 3.71 -16.43 3.47
N GLN A 337 2.52 -15.97 3.08
CA GLN A 337 1.32 -16.82 3.00
C GLN A 337 1.45 -17.92 1.94
N LYS A 338 2.08 -17.63 0.79
CA LYS A 338 2.37 -18.65 -0.24
C LYS A 338 3.42 -19.67 0.24
N GLY A 339 4.41 -19.22 1.01
CA GLY A 339 5.38 -20.10 1.66
C GLY A 339 4.74 -20.99 2.74
N ASN A 340 3.87 -20.41 3.55
CA ASN A 340 3.11 -21.15 4.56
C ASN A 340 2.10 -22.14 3.94
N ASP A 341 1.49 -21.80 2.80
CA ASP A 341 0.58 -22.67 2.05
C ASP A 341 1.28 -23.96 1.56
N PHE A 342 2.55 -23.86 1.16
CA PHE A 342 3.36 -25.04 0.83
C PHE A 342 3.44 -26.02 2.00
N TRP A 343 3.54 -25.50 3.24
CA TRP A 343 3.64 -26.28 4.47
C TRP A 343 2.29 -26.60 5.12
N ASN A 344 1.16 -26.35 4.44
CA ASN A 344 -0.18 -26.47 5.01
C ASN A 344 -0.35 -25.66 6.32
N ALA A 345 0.20 -24.45 6.34
CA ALA A 345 0.25 -23.56 7.49
C ALA A 345 -0.23 -22.14 7.16
N ALA A 346 -0.80 -21.93 5.97
CA ALA A 346 -1.44 -20.65 5.64
C ALA A 346 -2.59 -20.43 6.62
N PHE A 347 -2.56 -19.34 7.38
CA PHE A 347 -3.55 -19.11 8.42
C PHE A 347 -4.58 -18.07 8.00
N PHE A 348 -5.76 -18.18 8.63
CA PHE A 348 -6.91 -17.30 8.45
C PHE A 348 -6.59 -15.90 9.01
N CYS A 349 -6.91 -14.87 8.23
CA CYS A 349 -6.64 -13.46 8.54
C CYS A 349 -7.92 -12.66 8.87
N GLY A 350 -8.97 -13.33 9.35
CA GLY A 350 -10.17 -12.68 9.88
C GLY A 350 -11.16 -12.18 8.82
N SER A 351 -10.75 -12.03 7.57
CA SER A 351 -11.57 -11.50 6.47
C SER A 351 -11.05 -11.99 5.12
N ALA A 352 -11.84 -11.79 4.06
CA ALA A 352 -11.52 -12.22 2.70
C ALA A 352 -11.21 -13.73 2.61
N ALA A 353 -11.96 -14.53 3.37
CA ALA A 353 -11.77 -15.98 3.43
C ALA A 353 -13.11 -16.72 3.43
N LEU A 354 -13.13 -17.84 2.70
CA LEU A 354 -14.17 -18.85 2.84
C LEU A 354 -13.74 -19.86 3.91
N ILE A 355 -14.67 -20.25 4.78
CA ILE A 355 -14.47 -21.29 5.78
C ILE A 355 -15.55 -22.36 5.63
N ARG A 356 -15.18 -23.63 5.78
CA ARG A 356 -16.13 -24.73 5.89
C ARG A 356 -16.73 -24.72 7.29
N LYS A 357 -18.03 -24.50 7.34
CA LYS A 357 -18.76 -24.30 8.60
C LYS A 357 -18.68 -25.51 9.53
N SER A 358 -18.81 -26.73 8.98
CA SER A 358 -18.73 -27.96 9.78
C SER A 358 -17.39 -28.08 10.52
N HIS A 359 -16.27 -27.82 9.84
CA HIS A 359 -14.95 -27.88 10.45
C HIS A 359 -14.77 -26.77 11.50
N ALA A 360 -15.28 -25.57 11.25
CA ALA A 360 -15.25 -24.49 12.24
C ALA A 360 -15.99 -24.89 13.52
N LEU A 361 -17.17 -25.51 13.39
CA LEU A 361 -17.96 -25.96 14.55
C LEU A 361 -17.25 -27.07 15.36
N GLU A 362 -16.47 -27.94 14.72
CA GLU A 362 -15.69 -28.98 15.42
C GLU A 362 -14.63 -28.40 16.37
N VAL A 363 -14.09 -27.22 16.08
CA VAL A 363 -13.14 -26.50 16.96
C VAL A 363 -13.83 -25.50 17.89
N GLY A 364 -15.16 -25.56 17.99
CA GLY A 364 -15.98 -24.66 18.82
C GLY A 364 -16.34 -23.32 18.17
N GLY A 365 -16.18 -23.21 16.85
CA GLY A 365 -16.35 -21.98 16.08
C GLY A 365 -15.04 -21.21 15.90
N ILE A 366 -15.15 -19.91 15.65
CA ILE A 366 -14.04 -18.97 15.70
C ILE A 366 -13.56 -18.86 17.16
N ALA A 367 -12.25 -18.98 17.38
CA ALA A 367 -11.62 -18.93 18.70
C ALA A 367 -11.94 -17.61 19.44
N VAL A 368 -11.93 -17.63 20.78
CA VAL A 368 -12.39 -16.49 21.60
C VAL A 368 -11.43 -16.10 22.71
N GLU A 369 -10.35 -16.88 22.88
CA GLU A 369 -9.40 -16.78 23.98
C GLU A 369 -8.32 -15.72 23.73
N THR A 370 -8.09 -15.36 22.47
CA THR A 370 -7.10 -14.37 22.05
C THR A 370 -7.75 -13.28 21.21
N VAL A 371 -7.10 -12.13 21.11
CA VAL A 371 -7.59 -11.00 20.30
C VAL A 371 -7.27 -11.11 18.80
N THR A 372 -6.59 -12.18 18.41
CA THR A 372 -6.35 -12.60 17.03
C THR A 372 -7.01 -13.96 16.85
N GLU A 373 -8.35 -13.94 16.95
CA GLU A 373 -9.20 -15.13 16.90
C GLU A 373 -8.99 -15.94 15.62
N ASP A 374 -8.62 -15.26 14.55
CA ASP A 374 -8.48 -15.78 13.21
C ASP A 374 -7.30 -16.75 13.08
N CYS A 375 -6.09 -16.30 13.42
CA CYS A 375 -4.88 -17.11 13.44
C CYS A 375 -5.02 -18.27 14.43
N HIS A 376 -5.65 -18.02 15.58
CA HIS A 376 -5.88 -19.04 16.60
C HIS A 376 -6.84 -20.13 16.11
N THR A 377 -7.91 -19.76 15.41
CA THR A 377 -8.84 -20.71 14.77
C THR A 377 -8.12 -21.57 13.74
N ALA A 378 -7.28 -20.97 12.90
CA ALA A 378 -6.48 -21.72 11.93
C ALA A 378 -5.56 -22.75 12.60
N LEU A 379 -4.90 -22.37 13.70
CA LEU A 379 -4.04 -23.28 14.47
C LEU A 379 -4.83 -24.48 14.99
N ARG A 380 -6.04 -24.26 15.52
CA ARG A 380 -6.92 -25.35 15.99
C ARG A 380 -7.34 -26.28 14.86
N LEU A 381 -7.75 -25.73 13.72
CA LEU A 381 -8.14 -26.52 12.55
C LEU A 381 -6.98 -27.38 12.02
N HIS A 382 -5.78 -26.79 11.89
CA HIS A 382 -4.59 -27.55 11.51
C HIS A 382 -4.21 -28.60 12.55
N SER A 383 -4.41 -28.34 13.84
CA SER A 383 -4.21 -29.32 14.90
C SER A 383 -5.22 -30.46 14.87
N LEU A 384 -6.34 -30.35 14.15
CA LEU A 384 -7.23 -31.48 13.86
C LEU A 384 -6.86 -32.22 12.55
N GLY A 385 -5.81 -31.79 11.86
CA GLY A 385 -5.34 -32.39 10.61
C GLY A 385 -6.03 -31.86 9.36
N TYR A 386 -6.81 -30.79 9.47
CA TYR A 386 -7.38 -30.09 8.31
C TYR A 386 -6.32 -29.35 7.50
N LYS A 387 -6.71 -28.95 6.29
CA LYS A 387 -5.86 -28.20 5.37
C LYS A 387 -6.38 -26.79 5.14
N SER A 388 -5.46 -25.88 4.90
CA SER A 388 -5.76 -24.56 4.38
C SER A 388 -5.28 -24.38 2.94
N VAL A 389 -5.83 -23.37 2.29
CA VAL A 389 -5.42 -22.94 0.96
C VAL A 389 -5.20 -21.44 0.98
N TYR A 390 -4.05 -20.98 0.50
CA TYR A 390 -3.85 -19.58 0.16
C TYR A 390 -3.98 -19.38 -1.36
N TYR A 391 -4.86 -18.48 -1.78
CA TYR A 391 -5.05 -18.14 -3.19
C TYR A 391 -4.68 -16.68 -3.44
N ASP A 392 -3.50 -16.47 -4.02
CA ASP A 392 -2.90 -15.14 -4.25
C ASP A 392 -3.55 -14.38 -5.44
N LYS A 393 -4.85 -14.11 -5.33
CA LYS A 393 -5.58 -13.17 -6.19
C LYS A 393 -6.25 -12.14 -5.32
N ILE A 394 -5.97 -10.85 -5.54
CA ILE A 394 -6.65 -9.78 -4.81
C ILE A 394 -8.12 -9.78 -5.24
N MET A 395 -9.00 -10.13 -4.31
CA MET A 395 -10.45 -10.23 -4.55
C MET A 395 -11.27 -9.41 -3.56
N VAL A 396 -10.61 -8.56 -2.77
CA VAL A 396 -11.25 -7.65 -1.82
C VAL A 396 -10.51 -6.31 -1.86
N ALA A 397 -11.27 -5.22 -1.83
CA ALA A 397 -10.77 -3.86 -1.63
C ALA A 397 -11.15 -3.37 -0.23
N GLY A 398 -10.14 -3.22 0.61
CA GLY A 398 -10.25 -2.80 2.01
C GLY A 398 -9.87 -1.34 2.26
N LEU A 399 -10.13 -0.87 3.48
CA LEU A 399 -9.61 0.40 4.01
C LEU A 399 -8.45 0.18 4.99
N ALA A 400 -7.29 0.78 4.71
CA ALA A 400 -6.19 0.91 5.66
C ALA A 400 -6.52 1.98 6.72
N PRO A 401 -5.91 1.93 7.93
CA PRO A 401 -6.11 2.95 8.96
C PRO A 401 -5.79 4.36 8.48
N GLU A 402 -6.68 5.31 8.76
CA GLU A 402 -6.55 6.71 8.33
C GLU A 402 -5.59 7.54 9.19
N THR A 403 -5.17 7.09 10.36
CA THR A 403 -4.21 7.83 11.21
C THR A 403 -3.11 6.89 11.67
N PHE A 404 -1.93 7.44 11.93
CA PHE A 404 -0.81 6.70 12.51
C PHE A 404 -1.20 6.11 13.87
N SER A 405 -1.91 6.86 14.72
CA SER A 405 -2.42 6.34 16.00
C SER A 405 -3.36 5.14 15.82
N SER A 406 -4.24 5.17 14.82
CA SER A 406 -5.15 4.07 14.50
C SER A 406 -4.39 2.84 13.97
N TYR A 407 -3.37 3.09 13.16
CA TYR A 407 -2.46 2.07 12.66
C TYR A 407 -1.67 1.40 13.79
N VAL A 408 -1.11 2.19 14.71
CA VAL A 408 -0.45 1.70 15.92
C VAL A 408 -1.41 0.83 16.73
N GLY A 409 -2.65 1.30 16.94
CA GLY A 409 -3.67 0.54 17.67
C GLY A 409 -4.01 -0.81 17.03
N GLN A 410 -4.02 -0.89 15.69
CA GLN A 410 -4.20 -2.14 14.97
C GLN A 410 -2.99 -3.09 15.14
N GLN A 411 -1.77 -2.60 14.93
CA GLN A 411 -0.55 -3.40 15.04
C GLN A 411 -0.32 -3.91 16.47
N VAL A 412 -0.57 -3.08 17.49
CA VAL A 412 -0.47 -3.47 18.89
C VAL A 412 -1.46 -4.60 19.23
N ARG A 413 -2.66 -4.60 18.63
CA ARG A 413 -3.64 -5.69 18.82
C ARG A 413 -3.12 -7.00 18.24
N TRP A 414 -2.54 -6.96 17.04
CA TRP A 414 -1.95 -8.13 16.40
C TRP A 414 -0.75 -8.66 17.19
N ALA A 415 0.14 -7.76 17.62
CA ALA A 415 1.28 -8.10 18.47
C ALA A 415 0.84 -8.81 19.76
N ARG A 416 -0.18 -8.26 20.44
CA ARG A 416 -0.76 -8.87 21.64
C ARG A 416 -1.33 -10.26 21.35
N GLY A 417 -2.18 -10.40 20.33
CA GLY A 417 -2.83 -11.66 20.01
C GLY A 417 -1.85 -12.76 19.64
N MET A 418 -0.84 -12.43 18.83
CA MET A 418 0.23 -13.37 18.47
C MET A 418 1.05 -13.81 19.70
N ALA A 419 1.38 -12.88 20.61
CA ALA A 419 2.02 -13.21 21.88
C ALA A 419 1.14 -14.08 22.80
N GLN A 420 -0.17 -13.82 22.83
CA GLN A 420 -1.12 -14.67 23.57
C GLN A 420 -1.13 -16.09 23.01
N ILE A 421 -1.17 -16.27 21.68
CA ILE A 421 -1.10 -17.59 21.05
C ILE A 421 0.24 -18.26 21.39
N LEU A 422 1.37 -17.54 21.27
CA LEU A 422 2.68 -18.08 21.62
C LEU A 422 2.71 -18.61 23.06
N ARG A 423 2.13 -17.85 23.99
CA ARG A 423 2.11 -18.17 25.42
C ARG A 423 1.13 -19.29 25.77
N LEU A 424 -0.08 -19.26 25.23
CA LEU A 424 -1.16 -20.20 25.55
C LEU A 424 -1.00 -21.53 24.83
N GLU A 425 -0.73 -21.49 23.52
CA GLU A 425 -0.68 -22.68 22.68
C GLU A 425 0.72 -23.26 22.58
N ASN A 426 1.77 -22.45 22.69
CA ASN A 426 3.18 -22.84 22.52
C ASN A 426 3.37 -23.79 21.31
N PRO A 427 3.31 -23.25 20.08
CA PRO A 427 3.27 -24.07 18.86
C PRO A 427 4.41 -25.08 18.73
N ILE A 428 5.60 -24.79 19.27
CA ILE A 428 6.76 -25.69 19.17
C ILE A 428 6.63 -26.88 20.11
N PHE A 429 6.38 -26.65 21.40
CA PHE A 429 6.60 -27.67 22.43
C PHE A 429 5.31 -28.28 22.99
N ASN A 430 4.13 -27.74 22.66
CA ASN A 430 2.89 -28.29 23.17
C ASN A 430 2.57 -29.65 22.50
N PRO A 431 2.55 -30.76 23.27
CA PRO A 431 2.30 -32.09 22.72
C PRO A 431 0.82 -32.31 22.37
N LYS A 432 -0.10 -31.49 22.89
CA LYS A 432 -1.54 -31.59 22.58
C LYS A 432 -1.87 -31.11 21.17
N LEU A 433 -1.00 -30.30 20.57
CA LEU A 433 -1.16 -29.85 19.20
C LEU A 433 -0.71 -30.95 18.24
N ASN A 434 -1.62 -31.50 17.44
CA ASN A 434 -1.27 -32.47 16.40
C ASN A 434 -0.86 -31.75 15.11
N LEU A 435 0.19 -30.93 15.22
CA LEU A 435 0.79 -30.19 14.12
C LEU A 435 2.03 -30.91 13.60
N THR A 436 2.21 -30.90 12.28
CA THR A 436 3.47 -31.33 11.65
C THR A 436 4.62 -30.41 12.08
N PHE A 437 5.85 -30.91 12.02
CA PHE A 437 7.04 -30.11 12.35
C PHE A 437 7.11 -28.79 11.56
N ALA A 438 6.78 -28.82 10.26
CA ALA A 438 6.75 -27.63 9.42
C ALA A 438 5.69 -26.62 9.87
N GLN A 439 4.47 -27.08 10.18
CA GLN A 439 3.41 -26.21 10.71
C GLN A 439 3.83 -25.57 12.05
N ARG A 440 4.49 -26.33 12.94
CA ARG A 440 4.99 -25.79 14.21
C ARG A 440 5.98 -24.65 13.98
N ILE A 441 6.91 -24.80 13.04
CA ILE A 441 7.86 -23.74 12.67
C ILE A 441 7.12 -22.52 12.10
N CYS A 442 6.19 -22.71 11.16
CA CYS A 442 5.43 -21.61 10.56
C CYS A 442 4.61 -20.83 11.61
N TYR A 443 3.90 -21.51 12.51
CA TYR A 443 3.16 -20.86 13.59
C TYR A 443 4.06 -20.19 14.61
N PHE A 444 5.21 -20.79 14.94
CA PHE A 444 6.19 -20.15 15.81
C PHE A 444 6.74 -18.88 15.18
N SER A 445 7.10 -18.92 13.89
CA SER A 445 7.52 -17.73 13.13
C SER A 445 6.50 -16.60 13.21
N ALA A 446 5.23 -16.89 12.92
CA ALA A 446 4.16 -15.89 12.98
C ALA A 446 3.96 -15.33 14.39
N THR A 447 3.99 -16.19 15.41
CA THR A 447 3.66 -15.81 16.79
C THR A 447 4.82 -15.13 17.52
N SER A 448 6.08 -15.40 17.14
CA SER A 448 7.26 -14.75 17.71
C SER A 448 7.64 -13.44 17.00
N HIS A 449 7.13 -13.19 15.79
CA HIS A 449 7.56 -12.08 14.92
C HIS A 449 7.52 -10.70 15.58
N PHE A 450 6.48 -10.41 16.36
CA PHE A 450 6.27 -9.08 16.97
C PHE A 450 7.26 -8.73 18.11
N LEU A 451 8.18 -9.64 18.45
CA LEU A 451 9.29 -9.34 19.36
C LEU A 451 10.38 -8.47 18.72
N TYR A 452 10.28 -8.14 17.43
CA TYR A 452 11.25 -7.31 16.69
C TYR A 452 11.54 -5.95 17.34
N GLY A 453 10.60 -5.41 18.13
CA GLY A 453 10.73 -4.09 18.73
C GLY A 453 11.95 -3.97 19.65
N TYR A 454 12.27 -5.02 20.41
CA TYR A 454 13.40 -5.02 21.34
C TYR A 454 14.76 -5.05 20.64
N PRO A 455 15.06 -6.02 19.74
CA PRO A 455 16.29 -6.01 18.95
C PRO A 455 16.52 -4.68 18.24
N ARG A 456 15.46 -4.09 17.67
CA ARG A 456 15.54 -2.83 16.92
C ARG A 456 15.99 -1.67 17.81
N LEU A 457 15.47 -1.57 19.04
CA LEU A 457 15.91 -0.58 20.03
C LEU A 457 17.34 -0.86 20.52
N ILE A 458 17.68 -2.12 20.78
CA ILE A 458 19.01 -2.52 21.23
C ILE A 458 20.08 -2.14 20.19
N TYR A 459 19.81 -2.34 18.89
CA TYR A 459 20.73 -1.93 17.83
C TYR A 459 20.95 -0.42 17.73
N ALA A 460 19.98 0.39 18.14
CA ALA A 460 20.15 1.84 18.24
C ALA A 460 20.91 2.25 19.52
N ILE A 461 20.64 1.58 20.64
CA ILE A 461 21.17 1.93 21.97
C ILE A 461 22.62 1.44 22.14
N ALA A 462 22.97 0.24 21.66
CA ALA A 462 24.29 -0.35 21.86
C ALA A 462 25.46 0.56 21.41
N PRO A 463 25.50 1.09 20.17
CA PRO A 463 26.57 2.00 19.75
C PRO A 463 26.52 3.35 20.48
N THR A 464 25.33 3.80 20.89
CA THR A 464 25.14 5.02 21.68
C THR A 464 25.72 4.90 23.08
N LEU A 465 25.57 3.75 23.75
CA LEU A 465 26.16 3.52 25.07
C LEU A 465 27.69 3.51 25.03
N PHE A 466 28.29 2.97 23.96
CA PHE A 466 29.73 3.05 23.76
C PHE A 466 30.19 4.51 23.60
N LEU A 467 29.58 5.26 22.67
CA LEU A 467 30.00 6.62 22.35
C LEU A 467 29.77 7.62 23.50
N LEU A 468 28.76 7.42 24.34
CA LEU A 468 28.48 8.32 25.48
C LEU A 468 29.23 7.94 26.76
N PHE A 469 29.38 6.63 27.03
CA PHE A 469 29.78 6.13 28.35
C PHE A 469 30.94 5.14 28.32
N GLY A 470 31.48 4.81 27.14
CA GLY A 470 32.53 3.79 26.98
C GLY A 470 32.06 2.37 27.28
N VAL A 471 30.74 2.13 27.33
CA VAL A 471 30.18 0.79 27.60
C VAL A 471 30.38 -0.08 26.35
N ASN A 472 31.23 -1.09 26.46
CA ASN A 472 31.63 -1.91 25.33
C ASN A 472 30.85 -3.24 25.32
N SER A 473 30.00 -3.43 24.32
CA SER A 473 29.16 -4.63 24.17
C SER A 473 29.83 -5.77 23.38
N VAL A 474 30.97 -5.49 22.75
CA VAL A 474 31.68 -6.42 21.85
C VAL A 474 33.17 -6.33 22.14
N GLN A 475 33.77 -7.43 22.58
CA GLN A 475 35.22 -7.52 22.77
C GLN A 475 35.93 -7.65 21.41
N GLY A 476 37.02 -6.91 21.19
CA GLY A 476 37.86 -7.00 19.99
C GLY A 476 37.88 -5.74 19.12
N LEU A 477 38.64 -5.79 18.02
CA LEU A 477 38.81 -4.68 17.08
C LEU A 477 37.53 -4.48 16.23
N GLY A 478 37.09 -3.24 16.09
CA GLY A 478 35.86 -2.92 15.36
C GLY A 478 35.87 -3.41 13.90
N LEU A 479 37.01 -3.29 13.21
CA LEU A 479 37.14 -3.71 11.81
C LEU A 479 37.12 -5.24 11.63
N GLU A 480 37.65 -5.98 12.60
CA GLU A 480 37.58 -7.45 12.60
C GLU A 480 36.13 -7.91 12.69
N THR A 481 35.37 -7.34 13.62
CA THR A 481 33.94 -7.65 13.76
C THR A 481 33.16 -7.36 12.47
N LEU A 482 33.47 -6.27 11.77
CA LEU A 482 32.88 -5.97 10.47
C LEU A 482 33.24 -6.99 9.39
N ALA A 483 34.47 -7.52 9.38
CA ALA A 483 34.89 -8.54 8.41
C ALA A 483 34.08 -9.86 8.53
N TYR A 484 33.56 -10.16 9.72
CA TYR A 484 32.65 -11.28 9.95
C TYR A 484 31.17 -10.90 9.74
N ALA A 485 30.74 -9.71 10.21
CA ALA A 485 29.34 -9.29 10.16
C ALA A 485 28.87 -8.92 8.74
N LEU A 486 29.69 -8.19 7.98
CA LEU A 486 29.26 -7.62 6.70
C LEU A 486 28.88 -8.69 5.64
N PRO A 487 29.62 -9.80 5.46
CA PRO A 487 29.21 -10.86 4.54
C PRO A 487 27.85 -11.45 4.89
N HIS A 488 27.62 -11.71 6.18
CA HIS A 488 26.34 -12.23 6.67
C HIS A 488 25.19 -11.24 6.37
N ILE A 489 25.38 -9.95 6.67
CA ILE A 489 24.38 -8.91 6.44
C ILE A 489 24.08 -8.78 4.93
N LEU A 490 25.12 -8.65 4.09
CA LEU A 490 24.93 -8.44 2.66
C LEU A 490 24.33 -9.67 1.96
N LEU A 491 24.79 -10.87 2.30
CA LEU A 491 24.27 -12.10 1.71
C LEU A 491 22.83 -12.39 2.15
N SER A 492 22.46 -12.06 3.38
CA SER A 492 21.05 -12.17 3.82
C SER A 492 20.16 -11.17 3.08
N LEU A 493 20.62 -9.93 2.86
CA LEU A 493 19.92 -8.96 2.02
C LEU A 493 19.77 -9.43 0.57
N PHE A 494 20.84 -9.96 -0.03
CA PHE A 494 20.79 -10.50 -1.40
C PHE A 494 19.86 -11.71 -1.51
N THR A 495 19.88 -12.61 -0.53
CA THR A 495 19.01 -13.80 -0.53
C THR A 495 17.55 -13.40 -0.47
N ASN A 496 17.20 -12.47 0.43
CA ASN A 496 15.86 -11.92 0.56
C ASN A 496 15.43 -11.14 -0.69
N TYR A 497 16.36 -10.45 -1.36
CA TYR A 497 16.08 -9.70 -2.59
C TYR A 497 15.40 -10.56 -3.66
N ILE A 498 15.87 -11.80 -3.88
CA ILE A 498 15.36 -12.68 -4.95
C ILE A 498 13.84 -12.80 -4.90
N ILE A 499 13.29 -13.02 -3.70
CA ILE A 499 11.85 -13.23 -3.50
C ILE A 499 11.12 -11.91 -3.18
N TYR A 500 11.77 -10.99 -2.46
CA TYR A 500 11.08 -9.83 -1.88
C TYR A 500 11.14 -8.56 -2.76
N LYS A 501 11.94 -8.55 -3.84
CA LYS A 501 12.24 -7.36 -4.67
C LYS A 501 11.03 -6.52 -5.13
N ASN A 502 9.85 -7.13 -5.23
CA ASN A 502 8.63 -6.44 -5.68
C ASN A 502 7.71 -5.98 -4.54
N VAL A 503 7.92 -6.48 -3.31
CA VAL A 503 6.95 -6.37 -2.19
C VAL A 503 7.56 -5.84 -0.91
N ARG A 504 8.90 -5.72 -0.84
CA ARG A 504 9.61 -5.15 0.31
C ARG A 504 10.87 -4.47 -0.17
N PHE A 505 10.95 -3.17 0.06
CA PHE A 505 12.10 -2.38 -0.36
C PHE A 505 13.10 -2.25 0.80
N SER A 506 14.38 -2.23 0.44
CA SER A 506 15.48 -2.13 1.41
C SER A 506 15.29 -0.93 2.35
N PHE A 507 15.55 -1.14 3.65
CA PHE A 507 15.49 -0.15 4.74
C PHE A 507 14.07 0.28 5.18
N TRP A 508 13.03 0.00 4.40
CA TRP A 508 11.66 0.43 4.74
C TRP A 508 11.05 -0.38 5.87
N ASN A 509 11.39 -1.66 5.98
CA ASN A 509 10.95 -2.48 7.10
C ASN A 509 11.58 -2.01 8.41
N GLU A 510 12.84 -1.60 8.40
CA GLU A 510 13.55 -1.05 9.55
C GLU A 510 12.85 0.23 10.04
N ILE A 511 12.36 1.08 9.14
CA ILE A 511 11.55 2.28 9.47
C ILE A 511 10.25 1.86 10.16
N PHE A 512 9.52 0.90 9.59
CA PHE A 512 8.29 0.37 10.17
C PHE A 512 8.54 -0.18 11.58
N GLU A 513 9.58 -1.00 11.73
CA GLU A 513 9.93 -1.59 13.02
C GLU A 513 10.33 -0.54 14.05
N PHE A 514 11.10 0.49 13.68
CA PHE A 514 11.43 1.60 14.58
C PHE A 514 10.19 2.38 15.02
N ALA A 515 9.30 2.72 14.09
CA ALA A 515 8.07 3.46 14.38
C ALA A 515 7.15 2.70 15.35
N MET A 516 7.20 1.36 15.31
CA MET A 516 6.39 0.46 16.14
C MET A 516 7.12 -0.13 17.36
N ALA A 517 8.42 0.11 17.52
CA ALA A 517 9.28 -0.67 18.40
C ALA A 517 8.82 -0.65 19.87
N PHE A 518 8.50 0.54 20.39
CA PHE A 518 8.08 0.70 21.79
C PHE A 518 6.68 0.13 22.03
N GLN A 519 5.73 0.45 21.16
CA GLN A 519 4.32 0.14 21.33
C GLN A 519 4.07 -1.36 21.16
N ALA A 520 4.62 -1.95 20.09
CA ALA A 520 4.52 -3.39 19.85
C ALA A 520 5.37 -4.18 20.85
N GLY A 521 6.61 -3.76 21.13
CA GLY A 521 7.51 -4.45 22.07
C GLY A 521 6.90 -4.58 23.46
N TRP A 522 6.47 -3.46 24.06
CA TRP A 522 5.91 -3.43 25.41
C TRP A 522 4.69 -4.34 25.58
N VAL A 523 3.74 -4.27 24.64
CA VAL A 523 2.50 -5.07 24.73
C VAL A 523 2.77 -6.55 24.48
N THR A 524 3.68 -6.89 23.56
CA THR A 524 4.11 -8.27 23.33
C THR A 524 4.71 -8.86 24.61
N MET A 525 5.59 -8.14 25.30
CA MET A 525 6.19 -8.60 26.55
C MET A 525 5.14 -8.80 27.66
N LEU A 526 4.24 -7.83 27.86
CA LEU A 526 3.16 -7.97 28.84
C LEU A 526 2.30 -9.21 28.60
N ALA A 527 1.93 -9.46 27.34
CA ALA A 527 1.12 -10.61 26.96
C ALA A 527 1.85 -11.95 27.16
N LEU A 528 3.17 -12.00 26.98
CA LEU A 528 3.98 -13.20 27.26
C LEU A 528 4.03 -13.51 28.76
N PHE A 529 4.17 -12.48 29.61
CA PHE A 529 4.16 -12.67 31.06
C PHE A 529 2.76 -13.01 31.59
N ASN A 530 1.75 -12.25 31.17
CA ASN A 530 0.36 -12.50 31.50
C ASN A 530 -0.56 -12.10 30.34
N PRO A 531 -1.16 -13.08 29.64
CA PRO A 531 -1.96 -12.83 28.44
C PRO A 531 -3.24 -12.02 28.71
N LYS A 532 -3.64 -11.86 29.98
CA LYS A 532 -4.81 -11.05 30.38
C LYS A 532 -4.47 -9.58 30.61
N LEU A 533 -3.19 -9.19 30.62
CA LEU A 533 -2.78 -7.80 30.85
C LEU A 533 -2.91 -6.96 29.56
N GLY A 534 -3.37 -5.72 29.74
CA GLY A 534 -3.62 -4.76 28.68
C GLY A 534 -5.09 -4.72 28.26
N SER A 535 -5.69 -3.53 28.25
CA SER A 535 -7.03 -3.30 27.71
C SER A 535 -6.98 -2.93 26.24
N PHE A 536 -8.09 -3.11 25.54
CA PHE A 536 -8.27 -2.64 24.16
C PHE A 536 -9.55 -1.82 24.11
N ASN A 537 -9.44 -0.61 23.56
CA ASN A 537 -10.59 0.17 23.15
C ASN A 537 -10.71 0.10 21.62
N VAL A 538 -11.93 -0.08 21.14
CA VAL A 538 -12.26 -0.03 19.71
C VAL A 538 -11.77 1.31 19.18
N THR A 539 -10.92 1.27 18.16
CA THR A 539 -10.38 2.45 17.49
C THR A 539 -11.50 3.10 16.69
N ASP A 540 -11.73 4.40 16.89
CA ASP A 540 -12.71 5.13 16.08
C ASP A 540 -12.23 5.22 14.63
N LYS A 541 -13.01 4.65 13.70
CA LYS A 541 -12.77 4.81 12.26
C LYS A 541 -13.41 6.13 11.80
N GLY A 542 -12.68 6.95 11.04
CA GLY A 542 -13.23 8.13 10.36
C GLY A 542 -12.84 9.51 10.90
N THR A 543 -11.65 9.67 11.49
CA THR A 543 -11.14 11.01 11.87
C THR A 543 -10.38 11.66 10.72
N SER A 544 -11.04 12.59 10.00
CA SER A 544 -10.39 13.33 8.92
C SER A 544 -9.40 14.36 9.46
N ILE A 545 -8.12 14.22 9.11
CA ILE A 545 -7.06 15.17 9.48
C ILE A 545 -7.11 16.38 8.52
N THR A 546 -7.55 17.53 9.02
CA THR A 546 -7.69 18.75 8.21
C THR A 546 -6.42 19.59 8.14
N LYS A 547 -5.51 19.43 9.12
CA LYS A 547 -4.24 20.16 9.22
C LYS A 547 -3.11 19.20 9.61
N ARG A 548 -1.89 19.52 9.19
CA ARG A 548 -0.71 18.76 9.59
C ARG A 548 -0.54 18.81 11.11
N THR A 549 -0.45 17.65 11.74
CA THR A 549 -0.22 17.49 13.19
C THR A 549 0.88 16.46 13.42
N PHE A 550 1.49 16.48 14.60
CA PHE A 550 2.47 15.49 15.01
C PHE A 550 1.92 14.63 16.14
N ASP A 551 1.97 13.31 15.99
CA ASP A 551 1.53 12.36 17.02
C ASP A 551 2.61 12.19 18.11
N TRP A 552 2.60 13.12 19.08
CA TRP A 552 3.52 13.13 20.20
C TRP A 552 3.40 11.90 21.11
N GLU A 553 2.18 11.38 21.30
CA GLU A 553 1.93 10.28 22.22
C GLU A 553 2.56 8.99 21.71
N SER A 554 2.34 8.69 20.43
CA SER A 554 2.93 7.50 19.81
C SER A 554 4.45 7.63 19.66
N MET A 555 4.99 8.83 19.41
CA MET A 555 6.41 9.01 19.06
C MET A 555 7.35 9.31 20.24
N ARG A 556 6.86 9.55 21.46
CA ARG A 556 7.68 9.96 22.62
C ARG A 556 8.89 9.06 22.90
N GLY A 557 8.74 7.75 22.81
CA GLY A 557 9.84 6.82 23.07
C GLY A 557 10.94 6.92 22.01
N LEU A 558 10.53 7.03 20.74
CA LEU A 558 11.43 7.15 19.61
C LEU A 558 12.19 8.48 19.61
N LEU A 559 11.56 9.56 20.08
CA LEU A 559 12.20 10.87 20.28
C LEU A 559 13.34 10.79 21.29
N VAL A 560 13.15 10.08 22.41
CA VAL A 560 14.21 9.89 23.43
C VAL A 560 15.39 9.13 22.84
N VAL A 561 15.14 8.02 22.14
CA VAL A 561 16.23 7.24 21.50
C VAL A 561 16.96 8.08 20.46
N THR A 562 16.23 8.85 19.65
CA THR A 562 16.82 9.74 18.64
C THR A 562 17.70 10.81 19.29
N ALA A 563 17.24 11.42 20.38
CA ALA A 563 18.03 12.40 21.13
C ALA A 563 19.32 11.79 21.68
N LEU A 564 19.25 10.58 22.24
CA LEU A 564 20.43 9.86 22.73
C LEU A 564 21.44 9.55 21.60
N VAL A 565 20.95 9.09 20.44
CA VAL A 565 21.81 8.84 19.27
C VAL A 565 22.48 10.14 18.80
N VAL A 566 21.75 11.25 18.71
CA VAL A 566 22.31 12.56 18.35
C VAL A 566 23.37 12.99 19.36
N SER A 567 23.10 12.91 20.66
CA SER A 567 24.08 13.22 21.71
C SER A 567 25.33 12.36 21.59
N SER A 568 25.18 11.08 21.23
CA SER A 568 26.32 10.17 21.08
C SER A 568 27.24 10.55 19.91
N LEU A 569 26.68 11.07 18.81
CA LEU A 569 27.47 11.54 17.67
C LEU A 569 28.24 12.83 17.99
N LEU A 570 27.70 13.68 18.88
CA LEU A 570 28.40 14.87 19.37
C LEU A 570 29.61 14.52 20.26
N ALA A 571 29.67 13.31 20.82
CA ALA A 571 30.79 12.83 21.62
C ALA A 571 31.96 12.29 20.76
N VAL A 572 31.78 12.07 19.45
CA VAL A 572 32.83 11.49 18.58
C VAL A 572 34.14 12.30 18.58
N PRO A 573 34.13 13.65 18.49
CA PRO A 573 35.36 14.43 18.55
C PRO A 573 36.13 14.25 19.86
N TYR A 574 35.44 14.07 21.00
CA TYR A 574 36.08 13.79 22.29
C TYR A 574 36.90 12.51 22.23
N TRP A 575 36.33 11.44 21.69
CA TRP A 575 37.03 10.16 21.54
C TRP A 575 38.24 10.25 20.61
N LEU A 576 38.09 10.89 19.45
CA LEU A 576 39.18 10.97 18.47
C LEU A 576 40.35 11.85 18.95
N LEU A 577 40.10 12.81 19.85
CA LEU A 577 41.13 13.71 20.38
C LEU A 577 41.81 13.16 21.64
N LEU A 578 41.07 12.50 22.53
CA LEU A 578 41.58 12.07 23.83
C LEU A 578 41.89 10.57 23.91
N HIS A 579 41.27 9.74 23.07
CA HIS A 579 41.43 8.29 23.00
C HIS A 579 41.67 7.81 21.55
N PRO A 580 42.71 8.30 20.86
CA PRO A 580 42.99 7.93 19.48
C PRO A 580 43.26 6.44 19.29
N GLU A 581 43.63 5.71 20.33
CA GLU A 581 43.78 4.25 20.35
C GLU A 581 42.49 3.49 20.00
N ASP A 582 41.32 4.04 20.37
CA ASP A 582 40.01 3.40 20.19
C ASP A 582 39.33 3.75 18.86
N TRP A 583 40.06 4.40 17.94
CA TRP A 583 39.50 4.95 16.69
C TRP A 583 38.69 3.93 15.87
N GLN A 584 39.07 2.64 15.89
CA GLN A 584 38.33 1.60 15.17
C GLN A 584 36.95 1.36 15.77
N ALA A 585 36.85 1.23 17.10
CA ALA A 585 35.58 1.05 17.78
C ALA A 585 34.71 2.31 17.64
N VAL A 586 35.31 3.49 17.77
CA VAL A 586 34.64 4.78 17.56
C VAL A 586 34.09 4.88 16.14
N LEU A 587 34.87 4.53 15.12
CA LEU A 587 34.45 4.56 13.72
C LEU A 587 33.26 3.63 13.46
N VAL A 588 33.32 2.37 13.93
CA VAL A 588 32.25 1.39 13.71
C VAL A 588 30.97 1.81 14.43
N ASN A 589 31.04 2.22 15.70
CA ASN A 589 29.88 2.70 16.43
C ASN A 589 29.30 4.00 15.85
N THR A 590 30.16 4.90 15.37
CA THR A 590 29.73 6.12 14.66
C THR A 590 28.97 5.78 13.38
N MET A 591 29.50 4.84 12.58
CA MET A 591 28.83 4.36 11.36
C MET A 591 27.45 3.81 11.66
N TRP A 592 27.31 2.95 12.68
CA TRP A 592 26.01 2.41 13.10
C TRP A 592 25.08 3.49 13.65
N SER A 593 25.57 4.41 14.47
CA SER A 593 24.78 5.53 15.01
C SER A 593 24.27 6.46 13.90
N ILE A 594 25.09 6.77 12.88
CA ILE A 594 24.65 7.55 11.72
C ILE A 594 23.57 6.78 10.93
N PHE A 595 23.80 5.50 10.66
CA PHE A 595 22.83 4.66 9.96
C PHE A 595 21.49 4.60 10.71
N ASN A 596 21.53 4.34 12.02
CA ASN A 596 20.35 4.34 12.88
C ASN A 596 19.68 5.71 12.92
N LEU A 597 20.43 6.81 12.98
CA LEU A 597 19.87 8.16 12.98
C LEU A 597 19.05 8.45 11.71
N VAL A 598 19.54 8.03 10.54
CA VAL A 598 18.82 8.17 9.27
C VAL A 598 17.48 7.43 9.30
N LEU A 599 17.46 6.20 9.84
CA LEU A 599 16.25 5.39 9.96
C LEU A 599 15.28 5.95 11.02
N LEU A 600 15.80 6.40 12.16
CA LEU A 600 15.04 7.00 13.25
C LEU A 600 14.36 8.30 12.81
N ILE A 601 15.07 9.17 12.08
CA ILE A 601 14.47 10.39 11.51
C ILE A 601 13.34 10.02 10.54
N ALA A 602 13.56 9.05 9.65
CA ALA A 602 12.52 8.61 8.72
C ALA A 602 11.30 8.01 9.46
N ALA A 603 11.50 7.26 10.53
CA ALA A 603 10.42 6.72 11.36
C ALA A 603 9.67 7.81 12.14
N LEU A 604 10.36 8.81 12.69
CA LEU A 604 9.73 9.98 13.32
C LEU A 604 8.89 10.79 12.32
N LEU A 605 9.33 10.89 11.06
CA LEU A 605 8.59 11.60 10.02
C LEU A 605 7.23 10.95 9.71
N VAL A 606 7.06 9.64 9.98
CA VAL A 606 5.75 8.98 9.88
C VAL A 606 4.74 9.57 10.87
N GLY A 607 5.21 10.10 12.00
CA GLY A 607 4.36 10.76 13.01
C GLY A 607 3.82 12.12 12.56
N PHE A 608 4.33 12.70 11.46
CA PHE A 608 3.79 13.92 10.86
C PHE A 608 2.62 13.60 9.93
N GLU A 609 1.42 13.68 10.49
CA GLU A 609 0.19 13.43 9.76
C GLU A 609 -0.04 14.45 8.65
N GLN A 610 -0.24 13.98 7.42
CA GLN A 610 -0.53 14.87 6.30
C GLN A 610 -2.02 15.15 6.21
N PRO A 611 -2.41 16.40 5.87
CA PRO A 611 -3.81 16.75 5.73
C PRO A 611 -4.45 15.97 4.58
N GLN A 612 -5.58 15.34 4.86
CA GLN A 612 -6.37 14.62 3.86
C GLN A 612 -7.35 15.62 3.20
N VAL A 613 -6.96 16.13 2.03
CA VAL A 613 -7.72 17.17 1.32
C VAL A 613 -8.96 16.62 0.60
N ARG A 614 -8.99 15.31 0.32
CA ARG A 614 -10.08 14.65 -0.44
C ARG A 614 -10.92 13.77 0.48
N THR A 615 -12.23 13.86 0.32
CA THR A 615 -13.22 13.03 1.05
C THR A 615 -13.25 11.59 0.55
N ALA A 616 -13.00 11.35 -0.74
CA ALA A 616 -12.93 10.01 -1.33
C ALA A 616 -11.55 9.73 -1.96
N HIS A 617 -11.09 8.49 -1.82
CA HIS A 617 -9.85 8.02 -2.44
C HIS A 617 -10.04 7.81 -3.95
N ARG A 618 -9.06 8.25 -4.73
CA ARG A 618 -9.05 8.05 -6.20
C ARG A 618 -8.28 6.80 -6.54
N LEU A 619 -8.95 5.87 -7.20
CA LEU A 619 -8.37 4.64 -7.74
C LEU A 619 -7.73 4.92 -9.09
N GLN A 620 -6.54 4.37 -9.33
CA GLN A 620 -5.87 4.43 -10.62
C GLN A 620 -6.46 3.39 -11.58
N ARG A 621 -7.74 3.59 -11.97
CA ARG A 621 -8.44 2.71 -12.91
C ARG A 621 -8.62 3.37 -14.26
N ARG A 622 -8.37 2.59 -15.32
CA ARG A 622 -8.57 2.96 -16.71
C ARG A 622 -9.82 2.32 -17.26
N LEU A 623 -10.96 2.95 -16.99
CA LEU A 623 -12.28 2.49 -17.37
C LEU A 623 -12.75 3.26 -18.62
N PRO A 624 -13.40 2.59 -19.57
CA PRO A 624 -14.15 3.27 -20.62
C PRO A 624 -15.23 4.15 -20.00
N ILE A 625 -15.34 5.38 -20.49
CA ILE A 625 -16.38 6.32 -20.08
C ILE A 625 -16.98 6.99 -21.30
N LEU A 626 -18.31 7.06 -21.36
CA LEU A 626 -19.04 7.83 -22.36
C LEU A 626 -19.48 9.14 -21.71
N ILE A 627 -19.26 10.25 -22.41
CA ILE A 627 -19.67 11.58 -21.96
C ILE A 627 -20.66 12.10 -22.99
N THR A 628 -21.89 12.36 -22.55
CA THR A 628 -22.97 12.88 -23.38
C THR A 628 -23.28 14.32 -22.98
N SER A 629 -23.15 15.25 -23.94
CA SER A 629 -23.50 16.66 -23.77
C SER A 629 -24.02 17.21 -25.09
N ASN A 630 -25.14 17.95 -25.07
CA ASN A 630 -25.78 18.53 -26.28
C ASN A 630 -25.99 17.54 -27.43
N GLY A 631 -26.36 16.29 -27.12
CA GLY A 631 -26.57 15.24 -28.12
C GLY A 631 -25.29 14.68 -28.75
N GLN A 632 -24.10 15.19 -28.39
CA GLN A 632 -22.81 14.61 -28.77
C GLN A 632 -22.36 13.62 -27.70
N THR A 633 -21.92 12.44 -28.13
CA THR A 633 -21.31 11.43 -27.26
C THR A 633 -19.83 11.33 -27.56
N ILE A 634 -19.00 11.58 -26.55
CA ILE A 634 -17.55 11.48 -26.64
C ILE A 634 -17.11 10.29 -25.81
N MET A 635 -16.29 9.42 -26.40
CA MET A 635 -15.68 8.31 -25.69
C MET A 635 -14.35 8.76 -25.07
N GLY A 636 -14.15 8.43 -23.81
CA GLY A 636 -12.92 8.67 -23.08
C GLY A 636 -12.48 7.46 -22.27
N LYS A 637 -11.36 7.62 -21.58
CA LYS A 637 -10.89 6.65 -20.58
C LYS A 637 -10.56 7.36 -19.29
N THR A 638 -10.98 6.83 -18.16
CA THR A 638 -10.54 7.38 -16.88
C THR A 638 -9.02 7.19 -16.72
N VAL A 639 -8.35 8.19 -16.15
CA VAL A 639 -6.98 8.06 -15.63
C VAL A 639 -7.06 7.62 -14.17
N ASN A 640 -7.96 8.26 -13.41
CA ASN A 640 -8.34 7.88 -12.07
C ASN A 640 -9.80 8.24 -11.78
N ILE A 641 -10.41 7.55 -10.84
CA ILE A 641 -11.82 7.73 -10.48
C ILE A 641 -12.03 7.47 -8.98
N SER A 642 -12.94 8.21 -8.36
CA SER A 642 -13.45 8.00 -7.00
C SER A 642 -14.97 8.04 -6.99
N GLU A 643 -15.56 7.82 -5.82
CA GLU A 643 -17.00 7.95 -5.60
C GLU A 643 -17.55 9.37 -5.84
N THR A 644 -16.68 10.37 -5.84
CA THR A 644 -17.03 11.79 -5.94
C THR A 644 -16.67 12.42 -7.28
N GLY A 645 -15.94 11.74 -8.16
CA GLY A 645 -15.50 12.32 -9.43
C GLY A 645 -14.40 11.53 -10.13
N ALA A 646 -14.00 12.00 -11.31
CA ALA A 646 -13.00 11.35 -12.14
C ALA A 646 -12.01 12.33 -12.78
N LEU A 647 -10.86 11.81 -13.19
CA LEU A 647 -9.99 12.42 -14.18
C LEU A 647 -10.06 11.54 -15.43
N ILE A 648 -10.38 12.13 -16.58
CA ILE A 648 -10.68 11.45 -17.83
C ILE A 648 -9.69 11.95 -18.89
N SER A 649 -9.12 11.04 -19.68
CA SER A 649 -8.35 11.33 -20.88
C SER A 649 -9.26 11.20 -22.10
N LEU A 650 -9.15 12.19 -23.00
CA LEU A 650 -9.89 12.34 -24.25
C LEU A 650 -8.90 12.62 -25.39
N GLU A 651 -9.18 12.08 -26.57
CA GLU A 651 -8.34 12.25 -27.78
C GLU A 651 -8.52 13.61 -28.47
N THR A 652 -9.54 14.37 -28.08
CA THR A 652 -9.83 15.69 -28.65
C THR A 652 -10.21 16.67 -27.55
N TRP A 653 -10.05 17.96 -27.83
CA TRP A 653 -10.55 19.01 -26.93
C TRP A 653 -12.08 18.95 -26.92
N PRO A 654 -12.70 18.69 -25.76
CA PRO A 654 -14.12 18.45 -25.74
C PRO A 654 -14.87 19.79 -25.65
N ASN A 655 -15.81 20.00 -26.55
CA ASN A 655 -16.71 21.14 -26.53
C ASN A 655 -17.96 20.81 -25.69
N LEU A 656 -17.80 20.81 -24.37
CA LEU A 656 -18.83 20.35 -23.42
C LEU A 656 -19.43 21.51 -22.61
N LEU A 657 -20.69 21.35 -22.21
CA LEU A 657 -21.34 22.21 -21.21
C LEU A 657 -20.77 21.96 -19.80
N GLU A 658 -21.13 22.84 -18.85
CA GLU A 658 -20.69 22.76 -17.46
C GLU A 658 -21.17 21.47 -16.74
N GLU A 659 -22.34 20.95 -17.10
CA GLU A 659 -22.85 19.63 -16.67
C GLU A 659 -22.94 18.70 -17.89
N ALA A 660 -22.56 17.44 -17.71
CA ALA A 660 -22.66 16.38 -18.72
C ALA A 660 -23.13 15.08 -18.09
N GLU A 661 -23.85 14.27 -18.86
CA GLU A 661 -24.16 12.90 -18.46
C GLU A 661 -22.94 12.02 -18.75
N VAL A 662 -22.58 11.17 -17.80
CA VAL A 662 -21.45 10.25 -17.96
C VAL A 662 -21.87 8.84 -17.65
N GLU A 663 -21.48 7.90 -18.49
CA GLU A 663 -21.63 6.47 -18.24
C GLU A 663 -20.26 5.82 -18.08
N VAL A 664 -19.97 5.33 -16.87
CA VAL A 664 -18.73 4.62 -16.57
C VAL A 664 -18.97 3.12 -16.68
N MET A 665 -18.18 2.43 -17.48
CA MET A 665 -18.27 0.97 -17.66
C MET A 665 -17.19 0.25 -16.84
N GLY A 666 -17.60 -0.79 -16.11
CA GLY A 666 -16.71 -1.70 -15.38
C GLY A 666 -16.00 -2.70 -16.31
N ASP A 667 -15.21 -3.59 -15.71
CA ASP A 667 -14.37 -4.53 -16.48
C ASP A 667 -15.15 -5.72 -17.08
N TYR A 668 -16.38 -5.97 -16.59
CA TYR A 668 -17.25 -7.02 -17.12
C TYR A 668 -18.61 -6.47 -17.55
N THR A 669 -19.52 -6.23 -16.62
CA THR A 669 -20.93 -5.93 -16.96
C THR A 669 -21.55 -4.80 -16.15
N ALA A 670 -20.89 -4.31 -15.09
CA ALA A 670 -21.42 -3.19 -14.34
C ALA A 670 -21.26 -1.90 -15.13
N SER A 671 -22.26 -1.02 -15.10
CA SER A 671 -22.14 0.35 -15.55
C SER A 671 -22.83 1.30 -14.57
N ALA A 672 -22.41 2.56 -14.58
CA ALA A 672 -22.97 3.60 -13.74
C ALA A 672 -23.21 4.87 -14.56
N SER A 673 -24.48 5.25 -14.72
CA SER A 673 -24.91 6.49 -15.38
C SER A 673 -25.09 7.60 -14.37
N LEU A 674 -24.29 8.66 -14.48
CA LEU A 674 -24.12 9.73 -13.50
C LEU A 674 -24.25 11.10 -14.17
N ILE A 675 -24.51 12.13 -13.37
CA ILE A 675 -24.37 13.52 -13.79
C ILE A 675 -23.02 14.03 -13.26
N ALA A 676 -22.21 14.60 -14.16
CA ALA A 676 -20.89 15.08 -13.85
C ALA A 676 -20.79 16.58 -14.14
N GLN A 677 -20.29 17.34 -13.16
CA GLN A 677 -19.90 18.73 -13.33
C GLN A 677 -18.44 18.81 -13.77
N ILE A 678 -18.18 19.56 -14.84
CA ILE A 678 -16.84 19.75 -15.37
C ILE A 678 -16.08 20.76 -14.52
N VAL A 679 -14.99 20.31 -13.89
CA VAL A 679 -14.19 21.12 -12.96
C VAL A 679 -13.01 21.76 -13.66
N ARG A 680 -12.33 21.02 -14.54
CA ARG A 680 -11.11 21.49 -15.21
C ARG A 680 -10.87 20.72 -16.51
N VAL A 681 -10.47 21.44 -17.55
CA VAL A 681 -9.92 20.87 -18.78
C VAL A 681 -8.45 21.31 -18.89
N SER A 682 -7.55 20.41 -19.27
CA SER A 682 -6.13 20.70 -19.40
C SER A 682 -5.54 19.92 -20.57
N PRO A 683 -4.88 20.58 -21.54
CA PRO A 683 -4.22 19.86 -22.62
C PRO A 683 -2.97 19.13 -22.08
N ILE A 684 -2.75 17.89 -22.52
CA ILE A 684 -1.48 17.18 -22.34
C ILE A 684 -0.57 17.50 -23.54
N ASN A 685 -1.13 17.36 -24.75
CA ASN A 685 -0.50 17.64 -26.03
C ASN A 685 -1.60 18.04 -27.04
N ASP A 686 -1.24 18.29 -28.29
CA ASP A 686 -2.18 18.75 -29.34
C ASP A 686 -3.31 17.74 -29.63
N THR A 687 -3.18 16.49 -29.17
CA THR A 687 -4.08 15.36 -29.46
C THR A 687 -4.66 14.70 -28.21
N GLU A 688 -4.41 15.22 -27.01
CA GLU A 688 -4.86 14.58 -25.77
C GLU A 688 -5.18 15.63 -24.72
N THR A 689 -6.38 15.51 -24.14
CA THR A 689 -6.92 16.43 -23.16
C THR A 689 -7.34 15.69 -21.90
N LEU A 690 -7.02 16.26 -20.74
CA LEU A 690 -7.49 15.80 -19.43
C LEU A 690 -8.70 16.60 -18.97
N LEU A 691 -9.81 15.90 -18.75
CA LEU A 691 -11.05 16.42 -18.20
C LEU A 691 -11.20 15.93 -16.75
N ALA A 692 -11.19 16.85 -15.79
CA ALA A 692 -11.53 16.57 -14.40
C ALA A 692 -13.01 16.89 -14.16
N VAL A 693 -13.74 15.94 -13.59
CA VAL A 693 -15.16 16.05 -13.28
C VAL A 693 -15.45 15.69 -11.83
N ASP A 694 -16.48 16.32 -11.26
CA ASP A 694 -17.09 15.96 -9.97
C ASP A 694 -18.47 15.37 -10.23
N PHE A 695 -18.80 14.25 -9.58
CA PHE A 695 -20.12 13.63 -9.67
C PHE A 695 -21.10 14.36 -8.76
N VAL A 696 -22.22 14.81 -9.32
CA VAL A 696 -23.20 15.66 -8.62
C VAL A 696 -24.58 14.98 -8.61
N LYS A 697 -25.41 15.33 -7.62
CA LYS A 697 -26.81 14.88 -7.50
C LYS A 697 -27.00 13.35 -7.50
N LEU A 698 -26.02 12.60 -6.96
CA LEU A 698 -26.05 11.13 -6.87
C LEU A 698 -27.22 10.65 -6.01
N ASN A 699 -28.05 9.74 -6.54
CA ASN A 699 -29.00 8.95 -5.74
C ASN A 699 -28.37 7.63 -5.25
N ASN A 700 -29.06 6.87 -4.39
CA ASN A 700 -28.53 5.63 -3.83
C ASN A 700 -28.23 4.57 -4.90
N ALA A 701 -29.12 4.39 -5.89
CA ALA A 701 -28.91 3.41 -6.97
C ALA A 701 -27.66 3.75 -7.80
N GLN A 702 -27.43 5.03 -8.08
CA GLN A 702 -26.22 5.50 -8.77
C GLN A 702 -24.95 5.28 -7.92
N ARG A 703 -25.02 5.49 -6.61
CA ARG A 703 -23.89 5.20 -5.69
C ARG A 703 -23.58 3.71 -5.62
N ASP A 704 -24.61 2.87 -5.58
CA ASP A 704 -24.47 1.42 -5.56
C ASP A 704 -23.88 0.90 -6.87
N ALA A 705 -24.39 1.37 -8.02
CA ALA A 705 -23.85 1.06 -9.34
C ALA A 705 -22.38 1.51 -9.48
N LEU A 706 -22.07 2.74 -9.04
CA LEU A 706 -20.69 3.23 -9.04
C LEU A 706 -19.80 2.41 -8.12
N THR A 707 -20.28 1.97 -6.95
CA THR A 707 -19.54 1.08 -6.04
C THR A 707 -19.20 -0.24 -6.72
N LEU A 708 -20.17 -0.85 -7.41
CA LEU A 708 -19.93 -2.07 -8.18
C LEU A 708 -18.88 -1.85 -9.26
N VAL A 709 -19.03 -0.79 -10.07
CA VAL A 709 -18.06 -0.43 -11.11
C VAL A 709 -16.68 -0.24 -10.51
N LEU A 710 -16.53 0.48 -9.38
CA LEU A 710 -15.25 0.84 -8.79
C LEU A 710 -14.52 -0.31 -8.07
N TYR A 711 -15.26 -1.13 -7.34
CA TYR A 711 -14.66 -2.05 -6.37
C TYR A 711 -14.96 -3.53 -6.61
N SER A 712 -16.10 -3.86 -7.23
CA SER A 712 -16.53 -5.26 -7.39
C SER A 712 -16.29 -5.80 -8.80
N ASP A 713 -16.61 -4.99 -9.82
CA ASP A 713 -16.48 -5.30 -11.25
C ASP A 713 -15.05 -5.05 -11.74
N VAL A 714 -14.13 -5.80 -11.15
CA VAL A 714 -12.68 -5.65 -11.32
C VAL A 714 -12.10 -6.95 -11.84
N ARG A 715 -11.43 -6.89 -12.99
CA ARG A 715 -10.68 -8.02 -13.55
C ARG A 715 -9.33 -8.19 -12.85
N GLU A 716 -8.59 -7.08 -12.74
CA GLU A 716 -7.26 -7.05 -12.13
C GLU A 716 -7.05 -5.68 -11.46
N TRP A 717 -6.52 -5.67 -10.24
CA TRP A 717 -6.16 -4.43 -9.55
C TRP A 717 -4.83 -3.90 -10.08
N TYR A 718 -4.70 -2.58 -10.28
CA TYR A 718 -3.48 -1.95 -10.83
C TYR A 718 -2.23 -2.22 -9.97
N SER A 719 -2.40 -2.47 -8.67
CA SER A 719 -1.34 -2.81 -7.72
C SER A 719 -0.79 -4.22 -7.90
N GLN A 720 -1.45 -5.10 -8.67
CA GLN A 720 -1.02 -6.49 -8.84
C GLN A 720 0.28 -6.61 -9.64
N LYS A 721 0.66 -5.58 -10.40
CA LYS A 721 1.93 -5.50 -11.13
C LYS A 721 2.73 -4.33 -10.58
N GLY A 722 3.62 -4.62 -9.63
CA GLY A 722 4.54 -3.63 -9.10
C GLY A 722 5.30 -2.93 -10.24
N GLN A 723 5.13 -1.62 -10.35
CA GLN A 723 5.85 -0.82 -11.36
C GLN A 723 7.31 -0.59 -10.97
N TYR A 724 7.60 -0.72 -9.68
CA TYR A 724 8.90 -0.48 -9.09
C TYR A 724 9.46 -1.78 -8.52
N VAL A 725 10.74 -1.99 -8.76
CA VAL A 725 11.53 -3.07 -8.19
C VAL A 725 12.55 -2.45 -7.27
N ASP A 726 12.79 -3.07 -6.11
CA ASP A 726 13.78 -2.57 -5.16
C ASP A 726 15.17 -2.47 -5.79
N ARG A 727 15.87 -1.41 -5.42
CA ARG A 727 17.29 -1.19 -5.70
C ARG A 727 17.89 -0.57 -4.44
N PRO A 728 18.66 -1.31 -3.62
CA PRO A 728 19.03 -0.89 -2.26
C PRO A 728 19.57 0.54 -2.17
N PHE A 729 20.51 0.92 -3.02
CA PHE A 729 21.08 2.28 -3.03
C PHE A 729 20.08 3.36 -3.46
N ALA A 730 19.18 3.04 -4.40
CA ALA A 730 18.12 3.98 -4.80
C ALA A 730 17.05 4.13 -3.71
N SER A 731 16.76 3.06 -2.97
CA SER A 731 15.85 3.06 -1.83
C SER A 731 16.42 3.89 -0.67
N LEU A 732 17.71 3.76 -0.37
CA LEU A 732 18.40 4.62 0.60
C LEU A 732 18.39 6.09 0.16
N GLY A 733 18.70 6.37 -1.11
CA GLY A 733 18.64 7.73 -1.67
C GLY A 733 17.22 8.32 -1.61
N PHE A 734 16.19 7.51 -1.89
CA PHE A 734 14.79 7.94 -1.78
C PHE A 734 14.38 8.20 -0.33
N LEU A 735 14.87 7.39 0.63
CA LEU A 735 14.67 7.59 2.06
C LEU A 735 15.29 8.92 2.53
N ALA A 736 16.48 9.28 2.05
CA ALA A 736 17.10 10.57 2.37
C ALA A 736 16.23 11.78 1.92
N THR A 737 15.40 11.61 0.88
CA THR A 737 14.45 12.65 0.45
C THR A 737 13.17 12.72 1.30
N SER A 738 12.95 11.80 2.24
CA SER A 738 11.73 11.77 3.07
C SER A 738 11.56 13.06 3.87
N LEU A 739 12.64 13.67 4.37
CA LEU A 739 12.59 14.93 5.12
C LEU A 739 12.00 16.07 4.28
N THR A 740 12.51 16.25 3.06
CA THR A 740 12.04 17.33 2.17
C THR A 740 10.65 17.04 1.62
N ARG A 741 10.28 15.76 1.44
CA ARG A 741 8.95 15.35 0.98
C ARG A 741 7.88 15.52 2.06
N ALA A 742 8.12 15.02 3.27
CA ALA A 742 7.14 15.04 4.36
C ALA A 742 6.86 16.47 4.88
N LEU A 743 7.84 17.37 4.82
CA LEU A 743 7.69 18.75 5.31
C LEU A 743 7.20 19.73 4.24
N ARG A 744 7.10 19.33 2.97
CA ARG A 744 6.62 20.21 1.90
C ARG A 744 5.12 20.45 2.00
N ASP A 745 4.67 21.69 1.89
CA ASP A 745 3.24 22.00 1.92
C ASP A 745 2.52 21.53 0.66
N VAL A 746 1.33 20.95 0.86
CA VAL A 746 0.44 20.54 -0.22
C VAL A 746 -0.26 21.79 -0.74
N LYS A 747 0.23 22.35 -1.84
CA LYS A 747 -0.47 23.44 -2.54
C LYS A 747 -1.77 22.90 -3.14
N GLN A 748 -2.92 23.45 -2.73
CA GLN A 748 -4.18 23.19 -3.41
C GLN A 748 -4.07 23.68 -4.85
N THR A 749 -4.41 22.81 -5.80
CA THR A 749 -4.43 23.20 -7.20
C THR A 749 -5.63 24.12 -7.41
N SER A 750 -5.39 25.34 -7.87
CA SER A 750 -6.45 26.30 -8.22
C SER A 750 -7.41 25.67 -9.23
N ARG A 751 -8.72 25.75 -8.93
CA ARG A 751 -9.78 25.38 -9.87
C ARG A 751 -9.80 26.40 -11.00
N LYS A 752 -9.10 26.12 -12.10
CA LYS A 752 -9.27 26.89 -13.35
C LYS A 752 -10.61 26.49 -13.96
N LYS A 753 -11.55 27.44 -14.03
CA LYS A 753 -12.86 27.25 -14.66
C LYS A 753 -12.68 26.99 -16.15
N VAL A 754 -13.49 26.08 -16.68
CA VAL A 754 -13.36 25.57 -18.05
C VAL A 754 -13.86 26.59 -19.06
N ARG A 755 -13.10 26.74 -20.14
CA ARG A 755 -13.48 27.57 -21.29
C ARG A 755 -13.56 26.68 -22.52
N LYS A 756 -14.62 26.88 -23.28
CA LYS A 756 -14.87 26.32 -24.60
C LYS A 756 -14.00 27.00 -25.63
N GLN A 757 -13.36 26.26 -26.53
CA GLN A 757 -12.69 26.87 -27.67
C GLN A 757 -13.76 27.39 -28.63
N VAL A 758 -13.66 28.66 -28.97
CA VAL A 758 -14.57 29.33 -29.91
C VAL A 758 -13.72 30.03 -30.96
N ASN A 759 -14.31 30.31 -32.13
CA ASN A 759 -13.70 31.18 -33.13
C ASN A 759 -14.75 32.21 -33.52
N SER A 760 -15.02 33.14 -32.60
CA SER A 760 -16.04 34.17 -32.79
C SER A 760 -15.38 35.52 -33.01
N HIS A 761 -15.75 36.20 -34.09
CA HIS A 761 -15.43 37.60 -34.26
C HIS A 761 -16.05 38.42 -33.12
N SER A 762 -15.27 39.35 -32.59
CA SER A 762 -15.63 40.14 -31.42
C SER A 762 -15.05 41.55 -31.51
N ARG A 763 -15.68 42.49 -30.80
CA ARG A 763 -15.17 43.86 -30.65
C ARG A 763 -15.00 44.19 -29.18
N LEU A 764 -13.80 44.65 -28.82
CA LEU A 764 -13.45 45.14 -27.49
C LEU A 764 -13.62 46.66 -27.46
N TYR A 765 -14.41 47.19 -26.53
CA TYR A 765 -14.55 48.62 -26.29
C TYR A 765 -13.71 49.03 -25.08
N TRP A 766 -12.71 49.88 -25.32
CA TRP A 766 -11.84 50.41 -24.27
C TRP A 766 -11.37 51.82 -24.62
N ASP A 767 -11.34 52.71 -23.63
CA ASP A 767 -10.85 54.09 -23.77
C ASP A 767 -11.46 54.85 -24.97
N GLY A 768 -12.78 54.71 -25.17
CA GLY A 768 -13.53 55.39 -26.23
C GLY A 768 -13.43 54.78 -27.63
N ASN A 769 -12.64 53.71 -27.82
CA ASN A 769 -12.38 53.10 -29.12
C ASN A 769 -12.79 51.61 -29.16
N PHE A 770 -13.10 51.11 -30.36
CA PHE A 770 -13.38 49.69 -30.61
C PHE A 770 -12.19 49.01 -31.27
N PHE A 771 -11.80 47.84 -30.75
CA PHE A 771 -10.72 47.01 -31.27
C PHE A 771 -11.30 45.67 -31.76
N PHE A 772 -10.94 45.27 -32.98
CA PHE A 772 -11.30 43.96 -33.51
C PHE A 772 -10.49 42.86 -32.81
N ALA A 773 -11.19 41.84 -32.35
CA ALA A 773 -10.59 40.69 -31.70
C ALA A 773 -11.30 39.41 -32.12
N VAL A 774 -10.61 38.28 -32.01
CA VAL A 774 -11.20 36.95 -32.12
C VAL A 774 -11.25 36.37 -30.71
N ALA A 775 -12.44 36.00 -30.26
CA ALA A 775 -12.56 35.19 -29.05
C ALA A 775 -12.09 33.78 -29.40
N THR A 776 -11.05 33.32 -28.73
CA THR A 776 -10.44 31.99 -28.91
C THR A 776 -10.88 31.00 -27.84
N GLU A 777 -11.21 31.49 -26.64
CA GLU A 777 -11.76 30.70 -25.55
C GLU A 777 -12.89 31.47 -24.87
N LEU A 778 -14.00 30.83 -24.56
CA LEU A 778 -15.14 31.43 -23.86
C LEU A 778 -15.61 30.50 -22.73
N GLY A 779 -15.79 31.02 -21.53
CA GLY A 779 -16.39 30.29 -20.41
C GLY A 779 -17.37 31.18 -19.64
N THR A 780 -18.07 30.60 -18.67
CA THR A 780 -19.10 31.31 -17.89
C THR A 780 -18.55 32.48 -17.07
N THR A 781 -17.25 32.45 -16.74
CA THR A 781 -16.61 33.49 -15.92
C THR A 781 -15.58 34.35 -16.63
N GLY A 782 -15.33 34.12 -17.91
CA GLY A 782 -14.34 34.90 -18.64
C GLY A 782 -14.05 34.31 -20.01
N LEU A 783 -13.24 35.04 -20.78
CA LEU A 783 -12.89 34.66 -22.13
C LEU A 783 -11.45 35.04 -22.43
N ARG A 784 -10.91 34.46 -23.50
CA ARG A 784 -9.64 34.83 -24.10
C ARG A 784 -9.89 35.48 -25.45
N LEU A 785 -9.32 36.66 -25.64
CA LEU A 785 -9.35 37.38 -26.90
C LEU A 785 -7.95 37.44 -27.51
N GLU A 786 -7.88 37.26 -28.82
CA GLU A 786 -6.71 37.58 -29.62
C GLU A 786 -7.01 38.80 -30.50
N ILE A 787 -6.17 39.81 -30.42
CA ILE A 787 -6.24 41.00 -31.28
C ILE A 787 -5.19 40.81 -32.38
N GLU A 788 -5.63 40.84 -33.64
CA GLU A 788 -4.75 40.79 -34.80
C GLU A 788 -4.30 42.20 -35.18
N ASP A 789 -3.00 42.45 -35.08
CA ASP A 789 -2.35 43.76 -35.25
C ASP A 789 -2.46 44.36 -36.67
N THR A 790 -3.04 43.62 -37.63
CA THR A 790 -3.01 43.99 -39.05
C THR A 790 -4.37 44.38 -39.67
N LYS A 791 -5.46 44.42 -38.90
CA LYS A 791 -6.77 44.92 -39.40
C LYS A 791 -7.54 45.73 -38.35
N ALA A 792 -7.08 46.95 -38.10
CA ALA A 792 -7.89 47.97 -37.42
C ALA A 792 -8.25 49.10 -38.39
N VAL A 793 -9.41 49.00 -39.04
CA VAL A 793 -10.06 50.17 -39.64
C VAL A 793 -11.42 50.35 -38.99
N SER A 794 -11.42 51.06 -37.87
CA SER A 794 -12.38 52.13 -37.56
C SER A 794 -11.96 52.77 -36.22
N SER A 795 -11.70 54.08 -36.22
CA SER A 795 -11.23 54.95 -35.12
C SER A 795 -9.70 54.94 -34.81
N HIS A 796 -9.12 56.13 -34.72
CA HIS A 796 -7.69 56.48 -34.81
C HIS A 796 -6.79 56.09 -33.62
N LYS A 797 -6.82 54.86 -33.11
CA LYS A 797 -5.90 54.43 -32.03
C LYS A 797 -5.46 52.98 -32.20
N MET A 798 -4.15 52.75 -32.34
CA MET A 798 -3.56 51.41 -32.15
C MET A 798 -3.23 51.21 -30.67
N ILE A 799 -3.35 49.98 -30.17
CA ILE A 799 -3.00 49.66 -28.79
C ILE A 799 -1.47 49.77 -28.66
N GLY A 800 -0.99 50.86 -28.07
CA GLY A 800 0.44 51.10 -27.88
C GLY A 800 1.00 50.41 -26.63
N GLN A 801 2.33 50.40 -26.48
CA GLN A 801 3.01 49.86 -25.29
C GLN A 801 2.55 50.50 -23.97
N GLN A 802 2.18 51.79 -24.00
CA GLN A 802 1.67 52.51 -22.84
C GLN A 802 0.24 52.09 -22.47
N ASP A 803 -0.59 51.76 -23.47
CA ASP A 803 -1.92 51.19 -23.28
C ASP A 803 -1.82 49.77 -22.68
N LEU A 804 -0.91 48.93 -23.21
CA LEU A 804 -0.64 47.59 -22.67
C LEU A 804 -0.16 47.63 -21.22
N HIS A 805 0.73 48.58 -20.89
CA HIS A 805 1.18 48.80 -19.51
C HIS A 805 0.02 49.19 -18.58
N THR A 806 -0.88 50.06 -19.07
CA THR A 806 -2.08 50.47 -18.33
C THR A 806 -3.03 49.29 -18.13
N MET A 807 -3.30 48.50 -19.18
CA MET A 807 -4.14 47.30 -19.08
C MET A 807 -3.58 46.26 -18.10
N ARG A 808 -2.25 46.06 -18.07
CA ARG A 808 -1.58 45.14 -17.13
C ARG A 808 -1.66 45.61 -15.67
N THR A 809 -1.56 46.92 -15.44
CA THR A 809 -1.42 47.49 -14.09
C THR A 809 -2.77 47.84 -13.46
N VAL A 810 -3.67 48.44 -14.23
CA VAL A 810 -4.96 48.98 -13.76
C VAL A 810 -6.09 47.95 -13.89
N LYS A 811 -5.95 46.95 -14.77
CA LYS A 811 -6.97 45.92 -15.02
C LYS A 811 -8.37 46.51 -15.25
N PRO A 812 -8.54 47.38 -16.26
CA PRO A 812 -9.76 48.15 -16.44
C PRO A 812 -10.95 47.28 -16.85
N LEU A 813 -12.16 47.78 -16.57
CA LEU A 813 -13.39 47.25 -17.14
C LEU A 813 -13.51 47.66 -18.60
N VAL A 814 -13.89 46.70 -19.43
CA VAL A 814 -14.01 46.83 -20.89
C VAL A 814 -15.39 46.38 -21.33
N GLY A 815 -15.91 47.02 -22.38
CA GLY A 815 -17.10 46.56 -23.08
C GLY A 815 -16.72 45.48 -24.10
N LEU A 816 -17.59 44.50 -24.30
CA LEU A 816 -17.34 43.39 -25.22
C LEU A 816 -18.59 43.13 -26.06
N LEU A 817 -18.41 43.01 -27.37
CA LEU A 817 -19.42 42.55 -28.32
C LEU A 817 -18.97 41.19 -28.87
N LEU A 818 -19.76 40.14 -28.66
CA LEU A 818 -19.50 38.79 -29.18
C LEU A 818 -20.54 38.41 -30.25
N ASN A 819 -20.10 37.67 -31.27
CA ASN A 819 -20.90 37.11 -32.36
C ASN A 819 -21.63 38.17 -33.22
N GLU A 820 -20.87 39.07 -33.86
CA GLU A 820 -21.40 39.93 -34.93
C GLU A 820 -21.38 39.16 -36.26
N ASP A 821 -22.54 38.64 -36.68
CA ASP A 821 -22.81 38.39 -38.10
C ASP A 821 -23.29 39.71 -38.73
N GLU A 822 -22.85 40.00 -39.96
CA GLU A 822 -23.14 41.28 -40.65
C GLU A 822 -24.66 41.58 -40.79
N ASP A 823 -25.54 40.59 -40.61
CA ASP A 823 -27.00 40.71 -40.82
C ASP A 823 -27.88 40.59 -39.55
N ASN A 824 -27.33 40.43 -38.33
CA ASN A 824 -28.15 40.25 -37.12
C ASN A 824 -27.81 41.25 -35.98
N LEU A 825 -28.66 42.27 -35.81
CA LEU A 825 -28.47 43.41 -34.90
C LEU A 825 -28.66 43.12 -33.40
N SER A 826 -28.90 41.87 -32.99
CA SER A 826 -28.93 41.49 -31.56
C SER A 826 -27.51 41.21 -31.04
N SER A 827 -26.66 42.23 -31.03
CA SER A 827 -25.29 42.12 -30.51
C SER A 827 -25.30 41.79 -29.00
N ASN A 828 -24.72 40.64 -28.64
CA ASN A 828 -24.61 40.23 -27.24
C ASN A 828 -23.52 41.06 -26.54
N ARG A 829 -23.96 42.14 -25.86
CA ARG A 829 -23.09 43.08 -25.15
C ARG A 829 -22.75 42.58 -23.74
N PHE A 830 -21.46 42.47 -23.44
CA PHE A 830 -20.93 42.08 -22.15
C PHE A 830 -19.98 43.15 -21.59
N VAL A 831 -19.69 43.03 -20.30
CA VAL A 831 -18.70 43.84 -19.59
C VAL A 831 -17.74 42.87 -18.97
N ALA A 832 -16.45 42.99 -19.29
CA ALA A 832 -15.40 42.16 -18.74
C ALA A 832 -14.33 43.03 -18.06
N GLU A 833 -13.48 42.42 -17.26
CA GLU A 833 -12.31 43.04 -16.65
C GLU A 833 -11.06 42.38 -17.22
N ILE A 834 -10.05 43.19 -17.58
CA ILE A 834 -8.77 42.65 -18.06
C ILE A 834 -8.01 42.04 -16.89
N TYR A 835 -7.84 40.72 -16.93
CA TYR A 835 -7.11 39.98 -15.91
C TYR A 835 -5.61 39.87 -16.20
N ALA A 836 -5.25 39.62 -17.46
CA ALA A 836 -3.87 39.50 -17.93
C ALA A 836 -3.74 39.92 -19.41
N VAL A 837 -2.52 40.33 -19.80
CA VAL A 837 -2.21 40.75 -21.17
C VAL A 837 -0.87 40.15 -21.58
N GLU A 838 -0.89 39.29 -22.59
CA GLU A 838 0.29 38.63 -23.15
C GLU A 838 0.56 39.13 -24.57
N GLU A 839 1.81 39.47 -24.85
CA GLU A 839 2.24 39.91 -26.18
C GLU A 839 3.11 38.80 -26.77
N GLN A 840 2.68 38.23 -27.91
CA GLN A 840 3.43 37.18 -28.58
C GLN A 840 4.49 37.77 -29.51
N THR A 841 5.56 37.01 -29.79
CA THR A 841 6.66 37.38 -30.71
C THR A 841 6.22 37.74 -32.13
N ASN A 842 4.96 37.47 -32.47
CA ASN A 842 4.39 37.58 -33.81
C ASN A 842 3.52 38.84 -33.98
N GLY A 843 3.52 39.76 -32.99
CA GLY A 843 2.68 40.96 -32.97
C GLY A 843 1.23 40.73 -32.50
N LYS A 844 0.84 39.48 -32.20
CA LYS A 844 -0.50 39.18 -31.64
C LYS A 844 -0.59 39.54 -30.16
N ILE A 845 -1.61 40.30 -29.79
CA ILE A 845 -1.92 40.63 -28.39
C ILE A 845 -3.02 39.69 -27.91
N THR A 846 -2.75 38.96 -26.83
CA THR A 846 -3.73 38.12 -26.15
C THR A 846 -4.22 38.82 -24.89
N LEU A 847 -5.53 38.97 -24.75
CA LEU A 847 -6.18 39.49 -23.56
C LEU A 847 -6.92 38.38 -22.83
N GLU A 848 -6.62 38.23 -21.54
CA GLU A 848 -7.33 37.40 -20.60
C GLU A 848 -8.39 38.23 -19.90
N LEU A 849 -9.66 37.90 -20.12
CA LEU A 849 -10.81 38.65 -19.60
C LEU A 849 -11.59 37.82 -18.57
N VAL A 850 -12.11 38.48 -17.54
CA VAL A 850 -12.98 37.89 -16.51
C VAL A 850 -14.29 38.66 -16.45
N PHE A 851 -15.43 37.96 -16.40
CA PHE A 851 -16.73 38.59 -16.18
C PHE A 851 -16.88 38.94 -14.69
N PRO A 852 -17.03 40.23 -14.31
CA PRO A 852 -17.08 40.64 -12.91
C PRO A 852 -18.33 40.11 -12.20
N GLU A 853 -18.19 39.61 -10.96
CA GLU A 853 -19.34 39.08 -10.21
C GLU A 853 -20.48 40.08 -10.02
N LYS A 854 -20.16 41.38 -9.92
CA LYS A 854 -21.14 42.47 -9.81
C LYS A 854 -22.14 42.55 -10.98
N PHE A 855 -21.85 41.94 -12.13
CA PHE A 855 -22.73 41.93 -13.30
C PHE A 855 -23.32 40.55 -13.62
N LYS A 856 -23.07 39.54 -12.76
CA LYS A 856 -23.44 38.14 -12.99
C LYS A 856 -24.93 37.98 -13.27
N GLU A 857 -25.83 38.55 -12.46
CA GLU A 857 -27.28 38.43 -12.66
C GLU A 857 -27.79 38.95 -14.01
N ARG A 858 -27.09 39.91 -14.62
CA ARG A 858 -27.48 40.50 -15.91
C ARG A 858 -26.88 39.80 -17.13
N GLN A 859 -25.75 39.10 -16.95
CA GLN A 859 -24.95 38.54 -18.04
C GLN A 859 -24.94 37.01 -18.07
N ASP A 860 -25.16 36.32 -16.95
CA ASP A 860 -25.02 34.85 -16.84
C ASP A 860 -25.95 34.10 -17.82
N THR A 861 -27.22 34.51 -17.92
CA THR A 861 -28.17 33.91 -18.87
C THR A 861 -27.75 34.11 -20.32
N LYS A 862 -27.22 35.30 -20.67
CA LYS A 862 -26.74 35.61 -22.02
C LYS A 862 -25.46 34.87 -22.36
N ILE A 863 -24.54 34.72 -21.39
CA ILE A 863 -23.30 33.96 -21.57
C ILE A 863 -23.61 32.48 -21.79
N LYS A 864 -24.56 31.92 -21.03
CA LYS A 864 -25.01 30.53 -21.21
C LYS A 864 -25.64 30.31 -22.58
N GLN A 865 -26.54 31.19 -23.02
CA GLN A 865 -27.11 31.13 -24.37
C GLN A 865 -26.02 31.23 -25.46
N LEU A 866 -25.03 32.11 -25.27
CA LEU A 866 -23.93 32.25 -26.23
C LEU A 866 -23.05 31.00 -26.30
N LEU A 867 -22.80 30.34 -25.17
CA LEU A 867 -22.03 29.08 -25.08
C LEU A 867 -22.75 27.87 -25.68
N GLU A 868 -24.09 27.93 -25.81
CA GLU A 868 -24.89 26.93 -26.52
C GLU A 868 -24.85 27.13 -28.04
N VAL A 869 -24.75 28.40 -28.49
CA VAL A 869 -24.78 28.77 -29.93
C VAL A 869 -23.41 28.67 -30.59
N LEU A 870 -22.40 29.33 -30.02
CA LEU A 870 -20.98 29.11 -30.35
C LEU A 870 -20.59 27.76 -29.81
#